data_AF-A0A6N8IIQ4-F1
#
_entry.id   AF-A0A6N8IIQ4-F1
#
_cell.length_a   1.000
_cell.length_b   1.000
_cell.length_c   1.000
_cell.angle_alpha   90.00
_cell.angle_beta   90.00
_cell.angle_gamma   90.00
#
_symmetry.space_group_name_H-M   'P 1'
#
loop_
_entity.id
_entity.type
_entity.pdbx_description
1 polymer ?
#
loop_
_entity_poly.entity_id
_entity_poly.type
_entity_poly.pdbx_seq_one_letter_code
_entity_poly.pdbx_strand_id
1 'polypeptide(L)'
;MGKRRSVDKRFDVRRRCAAFALSAVLACGLVPKAAFGEPSVPERVGGVADAQGEPVLDAAASQDAGSHGATGDAEGAQTSGAAHAQDESAQYDEVLPFGRVGGLSVPSVAAQSRYNYPAANAVLLADDGDDLPTRFDLRDQGAVTSVKFQNPWGSCWTFGTLASLESNVLLQGGTAADGGEPDYSERQLAWFGRVAVGAETDASQAGEGSFAERTESGVQTDTQLVFNAGGDYGVSAALLTAWFGAADEADIPYVDTSGVWDPYDQSGDWSLPESDRTTAAVHVQEVDSLPSPATFTDAENPSTENYRYNGAATDAIKRVLMEDGAVCISYYADQSRPIIDPDDPGHEESEYFNYDTYAQYVRAYITEDDPNTSDVDERTTPNHAVTIVGWDEGYPKENFSSDPAKQPPSDGAWIVKNSWSDEWGPYGGYFYLSYYDMSIGTATSFQADLPDADGSFSYDSNYQYDYLGAASVGKVEPGAFGDAIGANVFEAEGDEVLQAVSATTANPGSEVSVEVYLLDDEADGPTDGELVASQTEAVEFGGYHTIALDEPVALSAGQRFSVVERIEGYEGAYLPLEVAAWDANDSDESGGSYHKNQKAVANAGESYYSTDGGATWADVTELSTDEVQKRIAPSAFGGYPEVRSVGNVMIKAFTTDAVEEPEPEPEPEPSDPAEAASFDPRDTGLVTPVRNQGSDDLCGPFASMASLETSLVYDGVAADELVEKGLSPYQAVYFARMGDEEREAAGMNPFMPNAPYAGGATPFVVVNSLAAGKGAAIAQEGVTDWANPQLDEALRFQSDVRLTGTAYFDFGGAAYWETPGDGEAGRAAVKRIVAHEGPVVAEFYSGQGLNFNGERSCYYTAPGTVGAAPDHYVAIVGWDDDFPRESFNEGMRPEFDGAWLVKNSWGTEQGESGYFWISYEDATLSFEAALFGEVKREGEAVYQYDASGWTNSLSVGGTVGWAANVFASERDETLDRVQFCTTGIGTSYAVEVYRGATDADPRGGELVATCAGVQETPGYVTAALDEPVALSAGETFSVVVRLQNESYAYPLAVETFTPDPEVAGAEPEHMGYDAQGDREVSWVSADGVTWEDPAGYGHDLALGKAGSGEGAGAGATVALAADGTQAASAGGSARSYVTNVCVKALTMPRDAGGGAGGNGDDAAQSDGQSALVRTGDVAALAVVPLALAAALAGVAGCVAVCFSCGKARHQARRK
;
A
#
# COMPACT_ATOMS: atom_id res chain seq x y z
N MET A 1 -4.08 -68.93 -4.00
CA MET A 1 -3.40 -69.57 -5.17
C MET A 1 -3.73 -68.73 -6.40
N GLY A 2 -2.84 -68.33 -7.31
CA GLY A 2 -1.37 -68.37 -7.32
C GLY A 2 -0.80 -68.45 -8.75
N LYS A 3 0.37 -67.83 -9.01
CA LYS A 3 1.17 -67.82 -10.28
C LYS A 3 0.57 -66.96 -11.44
N ARG A 4 1.37 -66.36 -12.35
CA ARG A 4 2.79 -65.90 -12.41
C ARG A 4 3.03 -65.20 -13.78
N ARG A 5 4.13 -64.43 -13.89
CA ARG A 5 4.73 -63.80 -15.11
C ARG A 5 4.03 -62.51 -15.58
N SER A 6 4.70 -61.41 -15.93
CA SER A 6 6.09 -61.05 -16.33
C SER A 6 6.54 -61.39 -17.76
N VAL A 7 6.90 -60.37 -18.56
CA VAL A 7 8.20 -60.22 -19.25
C VAL A 7 8.25 -58.86 -19.95
N ASP A 8 9.45 -58.28 -20.02
CA ASP A 8 9.81 -56.97 -20.56
C ASP A 8 9.55 -56.79 -22.07
N LYS A 9 9.49 -55.53 -22.52
CA LYS A 9 10.61 -54.97 -23.32
C LYS A 9 10.57 -53.44 -23.49
N ARG A 10 11.75 -52.82 -23.35
CA ARG A 10 12.04 -51.45 -23.81
C ARG A 10 12.12 -51.40 -25.35
N PHE A 11 11.79 -50.25 -25.94
CA PHE A 11 12.50 -49.72 -27.11
C PHE A 11 12.49 -48.19 -27.07
N ASP A 12 13.51 -47.60 -27.70
CA ASP A 12 13.85 -46.17 -27.73
C ASP A 12 13.89 -45.69 -29.21
N VAL A 13 14.13 -44.38 -29.43
CA VAL A 13 14.64 -43.70 -30.65
C VAL A 13 13.67 -42.75 -31.40
N ARG A 14 13.74 -41.47 -30.98
CA ARG A 14 13.95 -40.22 -31.78
C ARG A 14 13.01 -39.74 -32.91
N ARG A 15 12.64 -38.45 -32.76
CA ARG A 15 12.62 -37.30 -33.74
C ARG A 15 11.51 -37.15 -34.82
N ARG A 16 10.85 -35.98 -34.72
CA ARG A 16 10.43 -34.98 -35.77
C ARG A 16 10.04 -35.47 -37.19
N CYS A 17 8.82 -35.14 -37.65
CA CYS A 17 8.57 -34.13 -38.72
C CYS A 17 7.12 -34.07 -39.28
N ALA A 18 6.68 -32.85 -39.60
CA ALA A 18 5.80 -32.41 -40.71
C ALA A 18 4.32 -32.89 -40.87
N ALA A 19 3.40 -31.96 -40.58
CA ALA A 19 2.28 -31.41 -41.39
C ALA A 19 1.68 -32.17 -42.61
N PHE A 20 0.34 -32.09 -42.76
CA PHE A 20 -0.55 -31.91 -43.96
C PHE A 20 -2.01 -32.21 -43.49
N ALA A 21 -3.13 -31.49 -43.70
CA ALA A 21 -3.63 -30.34 -44.50
C ALA A 21 -4.79 -30.73 -45.48
N LEU A 22 -5.60 -29.74 -45.91
CA LEU A 22 -6.87 -29.80 -46.71
C LEU A 22 -8.14 -30.20 -45.91
N SER A 23 -9.36 -29.69 -46.16
CA SER A 23 -9.97 -28.78 -47.18
C SER A 23 -11.38 -28.30 -46.71
N ALA A 24 -12.21 -27.41 -47.29
CA ALA A 24 -12.21 -26.34 -48.34
C ALA A 24 -13.60 -26.37 -49.09
N VAL A 25 -14.24 -25.33 -49.65
CA VAL A 25 -14.07 -23.86 -49.82
C VAL A 25 -15.39 -23.25 -50.39
N LEU A 26 -15.71 -21.94 -50.16
CA LEU A 26 -16.58 -20.99 -50.94
C LEU A 26 -17.10 -19.86 -49.99
N ALA A 27 -16.97 -18.52 -50.16
CA ALA A 27 -16.75 -17.54 -51.27
C ALA A 27 -18.05 -17.02 -51.95
N CYS A 28 -18.23 -15.76 -52.40
CA CYS A 28 -17.41 -14.52 -52.63
C CYS A 28 -18.22 -13.25 -52.20
N GLY A 29 -17.76 -11.98 -52.16
CA GLY A 29 -16.56 -11.20 -52.61
C GLY A 29 -16.92 -9.67 -52.52
N LEU A 30 -16.25 -8.61 -53.02
CA LEU A 30 -15.05 -8.28 -53.83
C LEU A 30 -14.72 -6.76 -53.58
N VAL A 31 -13.48 -6.29 -53.29
CA VAL A 31 -12.43 -5.72 -54.21
C VAL A 31 -12.76 -4.33 -54.84
N PRO A 32 -11.85 -3.30 -54.95
CA PRO A 32 -10.35 -3.32 -54.95
C PRO A 32 -9.58 -2.27 -54.09
N LYS A 33 -8.23 -2.35 -54.11
CA LYS A 33 -7.20 -1.38 -53.61
C LYS A 33 -6.77 -0.33 -54.67
N ALA A 34 -5.97 0.68 -54.25
CA ALA A 34 -4.87 1.42 -54.95
C ALA A 34 -5.01 2.97 -54.93
N ALA A 35 -3.95 3.82 -54.92
CA ALA A 35 -2.50 3.69 -54.62
C ALA A 35 -1.79 5.09 -54.64
N PHE A 36 -0.53 5.16 -54.14
CA PHE A 36 0.50 6.22 -54.32
C PHE A 36 0.24 7.67 -53.84
N GLY A 37 1.25 8.30 -53.20
CA GLY A 37 1.42 9.77 -53.26
C GLY A 37 2.18 10.49 -52.13
N GLU A 38 3.52 10.47 -52.15
CA GLU A 38 4.38 11.56 -51.63
C GLU A 38 4.85 12.45 -52.81
N PRO A 39 5.46 13.64 -52.61
CA PRO A 39 5.32 14.62 -51.50
C PRO A 39 5.10 16.06 -52.04
N SER A 40 4.81 17.05 -51.18
CA SER A 40 5.05 18.48 -51.54
C SER A 40 5.06 19.46 -50.35
N VAL A 41 6.15 20.20 -50.19
CA VAL A 41 6.19 21.51 -49.49
C VAL A 41 5.86 22.63 -50.48
N PRO A 42 5.16 23.68 -50.05
CA PRO A 42 5.35 25.02 -50.62
C PRO A 42 5.64 26.10 -49.56
N GLU A 43 6.45 27.08 -49.94
CA GLU A 43 6.86 28.20 -49.06
C GLU A 43 5.78 29.32 -48.92
N ARG A 44 5.94 30.09 -47.84
CA ARG A 44 5.81 31.56 -47.71
C ARG A 44 5.09 32.35 -48.84
N VAL A 45 4.23 33.29 -48.41
CA VAL A 45 4.42 34.77 -48.46
C VAL A 45 3.05 35.46 -48.30
N GLY A 46 2.94 36.45 -47.41
CA GLY A 46 1.66 37.16 -47.20
C GLY A 46 1.69 38.40 -46.29
N GLY A 47 2.82 39.09 -46.15
CA GLY A 47 2.95 40.27 -45.27
C GLY A 47 2.93 41.61 -46.01
N VAL A 48 2.23 42.61 -45.45
CA VAL A 48 2.33 44.03 -45.81
C VAL A 48 2.18 44.89 -44.53
N ALA A 49 3.21 45.67 -44.22
CA ALA A 49 3.20 46.77 -43.23
C ALA A 49 2.79 48.10 -43.94
N ASP A 50 2.65 49.29 -43.34
CA ASP A 50 3.48 49.91 -42.29
C ASP A 50 2.84 51.19 -41.65
N ALA A 51 3.51 51.73 -40.62
CA ALA A 51 3.59 53.17 -40.20
C ALA A 51 4.02 53.31 -38.70
N GLN A 52 5.25 52.94 -38.30
CA GLN A 52 6.45 53.82 -38.27
C GLN A 52 6.37 54.98 -37.23
N GLY A 53 7.15 54.90 -36.13
CA GLY A 53 7.11 55.96 -35.08
C GLY A 53 8.07 55.87 -33.87
N GLU A 54 9.28 55.34 -34.00
CA GLU A 54 10.36 55.42 -32.98
C GLU A 54 11.03 56.83 -32.94
N PRO A 55 11.83 57.27 -31.91
CA PRO A 55 12.40 56.54 -30.73
C PRO A 55 12.49 57.33 -29.37
N VAL A 56 13.27 56.76 -28.40
CA VAL A 56 14.12 57.34 -27.30
C VAL A 56 13.56 57.67 -25.87
N LEU A 57 14.40 57.37 -24.86
CA LEU A 57 14.47 57.82 -23.42
C LEU A 57 13.46 57.18 -22.44
N ASP A 58 13.73 56.97 -21.14
CA ASP A 58 14.91 57.07 -20.23
C ASP A 58 14.75 55.91 -19.19
N ALA A 59 15.76 55.20 -18.63
CA ALA A 59 16.94 55.57 -17.84
C ALA A 59 16.67 56.17 -16.42
N ALA A 60 17.23 55.51 -15.39
CA ALA A 60 17.55 55.96 -14.01
C ALA A 60 16.59 56.92 -13.23
N ALA A 61 16.11 56.62 -12.01
CA ALA A 61 16.79 56.27 -10.74
C ALA A 61 17.48 57.46 -9.99
N SER A 62 17.73 57.28 -8.69
CA SER A 62 18.31 58.24 -7.70
C SER A 62 17.37 59.40 -7.26
N GLN A 63 17.45 59.91 -6.03
CA GLN A 63 18.60 60.58 -5.38
C GLN A 63 19.01 59.89 -4.06
N ASP A 64 20.28 59.61 -3.74
CA ASP A 64 21.56 60.37 -3.84
C ASP A 64 21.93 61.12 -2.55
N ALA A 65 23.04 60.68 -1.92
CA ALA A 65 23.85 61.44 -0.96
C ALA A 65 25.14 60.66 -0.58
N GLY A 66 26.13 60.60 -1.48
CA GLY A 66 27.46 60.07 -1.13
C GLY A 66 28.37 61.10 -0.42
N SER A 67 29.34 60.67 0.39
CA SER A 67 30.78 61.05 0.28
C SER A 67 31.62 60.83 1.57
N HIS A 68 32.85 60.36 1.37
CA HIS A 68 34.12 60.53 2.14
C HIS A 68 34.13 60.43 3.70
N GLY A 69 35.14 59.84 4.35
CA GLY A 69 36.42 59.26 3.89
C GLY A 69 37.60 59.65 4.83
N ALA A 70 38.75 58.96 4.70
CA ALA A 70 40.01 59.20 5.45
C ALA A 70 39.96 58.86 6.97
N THR A 71 41.04 58.53 7.71
CA THR A 71 42.47 58.22 7.45
C THR A 71 43.11 57.61 8.72
N GLY A 72 44.23 56.90 8.58
CA GLY A 72 45.14 56.49 9.68
C GLY A 72 45.24 54.96 9.80
N ASP A 73 46.39 54.29 9.64
CA ASP A 73 47.72 54.42 10.27
C ASP A 73 47.79 53.79 11.68
N ALA A 74 48.79 52.98 12.06
CA ALA A 74 49.89 52.33 11.31
C ALA A 74 50.61 51.28 12.21
N GLU A 75 51.68 50.64 11.68
CA GLU A 75 52.70 49.82 12.38
C GLU A 75 52.24 48.43 12.87
N GLY A 76 53.01 47.33 12.81
CA GLY A 76 54.37 47.01 12.30
C GLY A 76 54.75 45.60 12.82
N ALA A 77 55.63 44.76 12.25
CA ALA A 77 56.72 44.88 11.26
C ALA A 77 56.81 43.52 10.47
N GLN A 78 57.19 43.45 9.18
CA GLN A 78 58.55 43.56 8.59
C GLN A 78 59.61 42.62 9.23
N THR A 79 60.52 41.92 8.53
CA THR A 79 60.99 41.90 7.10
C THR A 79 61.77 40.56 6.88
N SER A 80 62.31 40.11 5.72
CA SER A 80 62.60 40.58 4.34
C SER A 80 62.83 39.31 3.47
N GLY A 81 62.93 39.25 2.14
CA GLY A 81 63.07 40.19 0.99
C GLY A 81 63.92 39.49 -0.10
N ALA A 82 64.21 39.97 -1.32
CA ALA A 82 63.74 41.06 -2.21
C ALA A 82 64.39 40.76 -3.62
N ALA A 83 64.25 41.47 -4.76
CA ALA A 83 63.69 42.77 -5.17
C ALA A 83 63.49 42.81 -6.73
N HIS A 84 63.15 43.97 -7.29
CA HIS A 84 63.09 44.35 -8.73
C HIS A 84 61.87 43.85 -9.55
N ALA A 85 60.88 44.63 -10.04
CA ALA A 85 60.64 46.07 -10.34
C ALA A 85 60.65 46.44 -11.85
N GLN A 86 59.56 47.09 -12.29
CA GLN A 86 59.29 47.70 -13.62
C GLN A 86 59.05 46.67 -14.76
N ASP A 87 58.25 46.94 -15.81
CA ASP A 87 57.92 48.24 -16.45
C ASP A 87 56.45 48.33 -16.98
N GLU A 88 56.11 49.40 -17.72
CA GLU A 88 54.76 49.73 -18.23
C GLU A 88 54.30 48.97 -19.51
N SER A 89 52.99 48.71 -19.58
CA SER A 89 52.12 48.73 -20.79
C SER A 89 52.15 47.61 -21.87
N ALA A 90 50.94 47.35 -22.38
CA ALA A 90 50.55 46.84 -23.71
C ALA A 90 50.80 45.37 -24.12
N GLN A 91 49.69 44.72 -24.51
CA GLN A 91 49.52 43.57 -25.44
C GLN A 91 50.49 42.37 -25.35
N TYR A 92 49.91 41.22 -24.99
CA TYR A 92 50.19 39.96 -25.67
C TYR A 92 48.88 39.29 -26.09
N ASP A 93 48.71 39.11 -27.40
CA ASP A 93 48.03 37.92 -27.93
C ASP A 93 49.03 36.76 -27.79
N GLU A 94 48.68 35.73 -27.03
CA GLU A 94 49.04 34.35 -27.40
C GLU A 94 48.12 33.36 -26.65
N VAL A 95 47.41 32.53 -27.41
CA VAL A 95 46.51 31.51 -26.86
C VAL A 95 47.34 30.37 -26.30
N LEU A 96 47.21 30.11 -25.00
CA LEU A 96 47.60 28.84 -24.39
C LEU A 96 46.33 28.02 -24.11
N PRO A 97 46.37 26.69 -24.27
CA PRO A 97 45.16 25.86 -24.27
C PRO A 97 44.51 25.78 -22.88
N PHE A 98 43.18 25.72 -22.87
CA PHE A 98 42.40 25.37 -21.69
C PHE A 98 42.62 23.88 -21.36
N GLY A 99 43.55 23.59 -20.46
CA GLY A 99 43.42 22.41 -19.60
C GLY A 99 42.33 22.67 -18.55
N ARG A 100 41.60 21.64 -18.13
CA ARG A 100 40.56 21.76 -17.08
C ARG A 100 41.18 22.38 -15.81
N VAL A 101 40.67 23.53 -15.38
CA VAL A 101 40.98 24.17 -14.09
C VAL A 101 39.67 24.36 -13.37
N GLY A 102 39.49 23.62 -12.27
CA GLY A 102 38.19 23.46 -11.60
C GLY A 102 37.80 21.98 -11.48
N GLY A 103 38.70 21.16 -10.95
CA GLY A 103 38.36 19.80 -10.57
C GLY A 103 37.53 19.82 -9.28
N LEU A 104 36.21 19.78 -9.42
CA LEU A 104 35.37 19.12 -8.41
C LEU A 104 35.72 17.63 -8.48
N SER A 105 36.07 17.02 -7.35
CA SER A 105 36.18 15.57 -7.27
C SER A 105 34.83 14.94 -7.60
N VAL A 106 34.86 13.83 -8.32
CA VAL A 106 33.72 12.92 -8.37
C VAL A 106 33.78 12.19 -7.02
N PRO A 107 32.85 12.43 -6.08
CA PRO A 107 32.88 11.71 -4.82
C PRO A 107 32.69 10.22 -5.10
N SER A 108 33.53 9.39 -4.51
CA SER A 108 33.32 7.95 -4.55
C SER A 108 32.05 7.59 -3.78
N VAL A 109 31.34 6.57 -4.25
CA VAL A 109 30.49 5.77 -3.36
C VAL A 109 31.48 4.96 -2.53
N ALA A 110 31.73 5.41 -1.30
CA ALA A 110 32.73 4.80 -0.45
C ALA A 110 32.29 3.36 -0.14
N ALA A 111 33.05 2.37 -0.63
CA ALA A 111 32.65 0.95 -0.56
C ALA A 111 32.85 0.35 0.85
N GLN A 112 32.33 1.00 1.88
CA GLN A 112 32.62 0.74 3.29
C GLN A 112 31.73 -0.37 3.91
N SER A 113 31.80 -1.57 3.35
CA SER A 113 31.08 -2.73 3.91
C SER A 113 31.87 -4.03 3.82
N ARG A 114 32.19 -4.60 4.99
CA ARG A 114 32.54 -6.02 5.09
C ARG A 114 31.35 -6.93 4.75
N TYR A 115 30.12 -6.41 4.85
CA TYR A 115 28.87 -7.10 4.51
C TYR A 115 28.82 -7.68 3.07
N ASN A 116 29.67 -7.20 2.14
CA ASN A 116 29.90 -7.85 0.84
C ASN A 116 30.75 -9.15 0.98
N TYR A 117 30.16 -10.25 1.45
CA TYR A 117 30.87 -11.49 1.78
C TYR A 117 31.08 -12.47 0.60
N PRO A 118 32.33 -12.77 0.18
CA PRO A 118 32.62 -13.84 -0.80
C PRO A 118 32.31 -15.26 -0.31
N ALA A 119 32.19 -15.44 1.01
CA ALA A 119 32.16 -16.73 1.68
C ALA A 119 30.75 -17.35 1.84
N ALA A 120 29.68 -16.57 1.61
CA ALA A 120 28.27 -16.96 1.88
C ALA A 120 27.77 -18.21 1.10
N ASN A 121 28.53 -18.67 0.11
CA ASN A 121 28.38 -19.90 -0.69
C ASN A 121 28.20 -21.23 0.10
N ALA A 122 28.14 -21.20 1.44
CA ALA A 122 27.92 -22.37 2.29
C ALA A 122 26.59 -22.34 3.08
N VAL A 123 25.91 -21.19 3.15
CA VAL A 123 24.65 -20.99 3.90
C VAL A 123 23.47 -20.88 2.94
N LEU A 124 23.60 -20.04 1.90
CA LEU A 124 22.61 -19.76 0.84
C LEU A 124 22.33 -20.95 -0.13
N LEU A 125 22.50 -22.20 0.32
CA LEU A 125 22.31 -23.43 -0.46
C LEU A 125 21.30 -24.38 0.21
N ALA A 126 20.34 -23.81 0.95
CA ALA A 126 19.63 -24.52 1.99
C ALA A 126 18.09 -24.43 1.97
N ASP A 127 17.45 -24.05 0.85
CA ASP A 127 16.16 -24.68 0.50
C ASP A 127 15.83 -24.74 -1.02
N ASP A 128 14.68 -25.36 -1.34
CA ASP A 128 14.42 -26.08 -2.58
C ASP A 128 13.98 -25.24 -3.81
N GLY A 129 14.94 -24.63 -4.49
CA GLY A 129 15.08 -24.74 -5.96
C GLY A 129 13.88 -24.46 -6.88
N ASP A 130 13.13 -23.39 -6.66
CA ASP A 130 12.12 -22.90 -7.61
C ASP A 130 12.72 -22.47 -8.97
N ASP A 131 11.96 -22.67 -10.05
CA ASP A 131 12.33 -22.28 -11.42
C ASP A 131 12.19 -20.75 -11.59
N LEU A 132 13.12 -19.98 -11.03
CA LEU A 132 13.21 -18.51 -11.18
C LEU A 132 12.99 -18.09 -12.65
N PRO A 133 12.13 -17.09 -12.93
CA PRO A 133 11.76 -16.74 -14.30
C PRO A 133 12.96 -16.23 -15.10
N THR A 134 13.03 -16.58 -16.39
CA THR A 134 14.16 -16.17 -17.26
C THR A 134 14.18 -14.67 -17.57
N ARG A 135 13.14 -13.94 -17.19
CA ARG A 135 13.05 -12.48 -17.23
C ARG A 135 12.02 -12.05 -16.20
N PHE A 136 12.30 -10.98 -15.47
CA PHE A 136 11.41 -10.33 -14.50
C PHE A 136 11.67 -8.82 -14.53
N ASP A 137 10.64 -8.01 -14.28
CA ASP A 137 10.70 -6.55 -14.40
C ASP A 137 9.62 -5.94 -13.51
N LEU A 138 9.99 -5.25 -12.43
CA LEU A 138 9.03 -4.63 -11.50
C LEU A 138 8.15 -3.57 -12.18
N ARG A 139 8.60 -3.01 -13.30
CA ARG A 139 7.83 -2.05 -14.12
C ARG A 139 6.65 -2.70 -14.84
N ASP A 140 6.73 -4.01 -15.14
CA ASP A 140 5.59 -4.76 -15.70
C ASP A 140 4.49 -5.00 -14.63
N GLN A 141 4.77 -4.67 -13.35
CA GLN A 141 3.85 -4.78 -12.20
C GLN A 141 3.43 -3.42 -11.61
N GLY A 142 4.03 -2.30 -12.05
CA GLY A 142 3.82 -0.98 -11.46
C GLY A 142 4.64 -0.69 -10.19
N ALA A 143 5.46 -1.63 -9.72
CA ALA A 143 6.21 -1.55 -8.48
C ALA A 143 7.53 -0.73 -8.58
N VAL A 144 7.57 0.28 -9.44
CA VAL A 144 8.74 1.18 -9.61
C VAL A 144 8.26 2.59 -10.00
N THR A 145 8.66 3.57 -9.19
CA THR A 145 8.40 5.00 -9.41
C THR A 145 9.16 5.57 -10.61
N SER A 146 8.77 6.77 -11.05
CA SER A 146 9.42 7.52 -12.14
C SER A 146 10.95 7.75 -11.94
N VAL A 147 11.65 8.10 -13.03
CA VAL A 147 13.11 8.36 -12.99
C VAL A 147 13.41 9.84 -12.72
N LYS A 148 13.75 10.14 -11.46
CA LYS A 148 14.20 11.46 -10.99
C LYS A 148 15.58 11.87 -11.55
N PHE A 149 16.03 13.10 -11.26
CA PHE A 149 17.25 13.69 -11.83
C PHE A 149 18.20 14.29 -10.78
N GLN A 150 19.30 13.59 -10.47
CA GLN A 150 20.24 13.96 -9.40
C GLN A 150 20.95 15.32 -9.56
N ASN A 151 20.95 15.89 -10.77
CA ASN A 151 21.74 17.08 -11.04
C ASN A 151 21.20 18.29 -10.25
N PRO A 152 22.10 19.17 -9.74
CA PRO A 152 23.53 19.27 -10.08
C PRO A 152 24.49 18.44 -9.18
N TRP A 153 24.00 17.57 -8.30
CA TRP A 153 24.73 17.07 -7.13
C TRP A 153 25.36 15.67 -7.26
N GLY A 154 26.21 15.31 -6.29
CA GLY A 154 26.88 14.01 -6.15
C GLY A 154 26.07 13.05 -5.27
N SER A 155 24.77 12.99 -5.50
CA SER A 155 23.73 12.45 -4.61
C SER A 155 23.16 11.10 -5.04
N CYS A 156 23.67 10.46 -6.10
CA CYS A 156 23.16 9.19 -6.64
C CYS A 156 22.89 8.08 -5.59
N TRP A 157 23.64 8.06 -4.48
CA TRP A 157 23.44 7.14 -3.35
C TRP A 157 22.08 7.30 -2.65
N THR A 158 21.54 8.52 -2.57
CA THR A 158 20.19 8.75 -2.01
C THR A 158 19.11 8.32 -2.99
N PHE A 159 19.22 8.68 -4.27
CA PHE A 159 18.30 8.21 -5.32
C PHE A 159 18.26 6.68 -5.42
N GLY A 160 19.42 6.01 -5.34
CA GLY A 160 19.48 4.54 -5.37
C GLY A 160 18.81 3.88 -4.16
N THR A 161 18.94 4.51 -2.99
CA THR A 161 18.31 4.10 -1.72
C THR A 161 16.79 4.33 -1.76
N LEU A 162 16.34 5.55 -2.05
CA LEU A 162 14.93 5.89 -1.98
C LEU A 162 14.14 5.19 -3.09
N ALA A 163 14.71 4.98 -4.27
CA ALA A 163 14.07 4.13 -5.30
C ALA A 163 14.06 2.62 -4.97
N SER A 164 14.77 2.16 -3.94
CA SER A 164 14.62 0.82 -3.35
C SER A 164 13.43 0.83 -2.37
N LEU A 165 13.43 1.78 -1.44
CA LEU A 165 12.35 1.98 -0.45
C LEU A 165 10.98 2.22 -1.10
N GLU A 166 10.89 3.14 -2.06
CA GLU A 166 9.69 3.44 -2.87
C GLU A 166 9.15 2.20 -3.59
N SER A 167 10.02 1.26 -3.99
CA SER A 167 9.61 0.02 -4.65
C SER A 167 9.02 -0.99 -3.67
N ASN A 168 9.59 -1.09 -2.46
CA ASN A 168 9.03 -1.88 -1.36
C ASN A 168 7.65 -1.33 -0.93
N VAL A 169 7.54 -0.01 -0.75
CA VAL A 169 6.28 0.68 -0.45
C VAL A 169 5.19 0.37 -1.50
N LEU A 170 5.53 0.43 -2.80
CA LEU A 170 4.61 0.08 -3.88
C LEU A 170 4.19 -1.40 -3.88
N LEU A 171 5.06 -2.34 -3.49
CA LEU A 171 4.70 -3.76 -3.35
C LEU A 171 3.74 -4.02 -2.19
N GLN A 172 3.85 -3.24 -1.12
CA GLN A 172 2.89 -3.24 -0.01
C GLN A 172 1.55 -2.54 -0.35
N GLY A 173 1.45 -1.90 -1.53
CA GLY A 173 0.28 -1.13 -1.95
C GLY A 173 0.23 0.31 -1.42
N GLY A 174 1.32 0.79 -0.83
CA GLY A 174 1.44 2.17 -0.33
C GLY A 174 1.53 3.21 -1.45
N THR A 175 1.06 4.42 -1.16
CA THR A 175 1.06 5.60 -2.03
C THR A 175 1.61 6.82 -1.29
N ALA A 176 1.95 7.89 -2.01
CA ALA A 176 2.19 9.20 -1.38
C ALA A 176 0.92 9.73 -0.67
N ALA A 177 1.08 10.71 0.23
CA ALA A 177 -0.03 11.28 1.01
C ALA A 177 -1.14 11.98 0.17
N ASP A 178 -0.90 12.24 -1.12
CA ASP A 178 -1.89 12.76 -2.06
C ASP A 178 -2.56 11.68 -2.95
N GLY A 179 -2.18 10.41 -2.79
CA GLY A 179 -2.60 9.28 -3.62
C GLY A 179 -1.74 9.05 -4.87
N GLY A 180 -0.58 9.72 -4.99
CA GLY A 180 0.39 9.52 -6.07
C GLY A 180 1.34 8.33 -5.87
N GLU A 181 2.26 8.16 -6.83
CA GLU A 181 3.48 7.35 -6.62
C GLU A 181 4.25 7.91 -5.39
N PRO A 182 4.78 7.07 -4.48
CA PRO A 182 5.62 7.55 -3.39
C PRO A 182 6.86 8.25 -3.97
N ASP A 183 7.20 9.44 -3.46
CA ASP A 183 8.31 10.24 -3.96
C ASP A 183 9.03 10.85 -2.75
N TYR A 184 10.14 10.25 -2.32
CA TYR A 184 10.82 10.64 -1.08
C TYR A 184 12.01 11.57 -1.33
N SER A 185 12.23 12.51 -0.41
CA SER A 185 13.22 13.58 -0.54
C SER A 185 14.67 13.10 -0.52
N GLU A 186 15.30 13.02 -1.70
CA GLU A 186 16.75 12.86 -1.79
C GLU A 186 17.52 14.04 -1.20
N ARG A 187 16.90 15.23 -1.10
CA ARG A 187 17.53 16.43 -0.52
C ARG A 187 17.72 16.26 0.98
N GLN A 188 16.71 15.74 1.67
CA GLN A 188 16.73 15.49 3.10
C GLN A 188 17.83 14.48 3.47
N LEU A 189 17.81 13.31 2.83
CA LEU A 189 18.78 12.23 3.07
C LEU A 189 20.22 12.67 2.74
N ALA A 190 20.40 13.43 1.65
CA ALA A 190 21.73 13.91 1.25
C ALA A 190 22.28 15.01 2.16
N TRP A 191 21.40 15.84 2.75
CA TRP A 191 21.80 16.86 3.71
C TRP A 191 22.20 16.24 5.04
N PHE A 192 21.30 15.50 5.68
CA PHE A 192 21.52 14.98 7.02
C PHE A 192 22.56 13.85 7.08
N GLY A 193 22.75 13.08 6.00
CA GLY A 193 23.84 12.09 5.89
C GLY A 193 25.26 12.69 5.93
N ARG A 194 25.37 14.03 5.85
CA ARG A 194 26.63 14.79 6.01
C ARG A 194 26.48 15.99 6.98
N VAL A 195 25.45 15.99 7.84
CA VAL A 195 25.26 16.98 8.91
C VAL A 195 24.96 16.24 10.21
N ALA A 196 25.93 16.26 11.12
CA ALA A 196 25.88 15.62 12.44
C ALA A 196 24.63 16.03 13.26
N VAL A 197 24.15 15.13 14.11
CA VAL A 197 22.93 15.30 14.94
C VAL A 197 23.03 16.56 15.80
N GLY A 198 22.00 17.39 15.76
CA GLY A 198 21.90 18.62 16.54
C GLY A 198 21.34 18.36 17.94
N ALA A 199 21.74 19.20 18.89
CA ALA A 199 21.21 19.20 20.27
C ALA A 199 19.73 19.64 20.39
N GLU A 200 19.04 19.81 19.25
CA GLU A 200 17.59 20.04 19.15
C GLU A 200 16.84 18.74 18.79
N THR A 201 17.52 17.77 18.15
CA THR A 201 17.03 16.38 17.97
C THR A 201 17.39 15.54 19.20
N ASP A 202 18.68 15.46 19.53
CA ASP A 202 19.14 14.84 20.78
C ASP A 202 20.32 15.59 21.41
N ALA A 203 20.14 15.99 22.66
CA ALA A 203 21.13 16.68 23.46
C ALA A 203 22.20 15.74 24.07
N SER A 204 21.94 14.43 24.13
CA SER A 204 22.85 13.41 24.66
C SER A 204 23.90 13.00 23.62
N GLN A 205 23.48 12.61 22.41
CA GLN A 205 24.38 12.26 21.31
C GLN A 205 24.78 13.48 20.43
N ALA A 206 24.62 14.70 20.93
CA ALA A 206 24.84 15.94 20.17
C ALA A 206 26.19 15.99 19.42
N GLY A 207 26.11 16.18 18.10
CA GLY A 207 27.20 16.20 17.13
C GLY A 207 27.71 14.81 16.73
N GLU A 208 26.91 13.76 16.88
CA GLU A 208 27.19 12.41 16.35
C GLU A 208 26.91 12.32 14.84
N GLY A 209 27.49 11.31 14.19
CA GLY A 209 27.19 10.92 12.82
C GLY A 209 28.34 11.23 11.86
N SER A 210 28.04 11.11 10.56
CA SER A 210 28.94 11.49 9.48
C SER A 210 28.72 12.94 9.06
N PHE A 211 29.79 13.69 8.82
CA PHE A 211 29.70 15.10 8.43
C PHE A 211 30.84 15.57 7.52
N ALA A 212 30.57 16.59 6.69
CA ALA A 212 31.59 17.21 5.86
C ALA A 212 32.21 18.43 6.56
N GLU A 213 33.54 18.50 6.66
CA GLU A 213 34.26 19.69 7.12
C GLU A 213 35.06 20.35 5.98
N ARG A 214 35.18 21.68 6.00
CA ARG A 214 35.89 22.46 4.99
C ARG A 214 37.39 22.57 5.31
N THR A 215 38.26 22.30 4.33
CA THR A 215 39.72 22.47 4.51
C THR A 215 40.13 23.94 4.55
N GLU A 216 41.31 24.28 5.09
CA GLU A 216 41.83 25.68 5.09
C GLU A 216 41.92 26.29 3.68
N SER A 217 41.91 25.47 2.63
CA SER A 217 41.90 25.84 1.21
C SER A 217 40.52 25.82 0.54
N GLY A 218 39.46 25.41 1.23
CA GLY A 218 38.13 25.17 0.66
C GLY A 218 37.33 26.43 0.33
N VAL A 219 36.98 26.60 -0.95
CA VAL A 219 36.24 27.78 -1.47
C VAL A 219 34.76 27.53 -1.80
N GLN A 220 34.26 26.30 -1.58
CA GLN A 220 32.87 25.89 -1.84
C GLN A 220 31.85 26.63 -0.93
N THR A 221 30.55 26.56 -1.23
CA THR A 221 29.49 26.82 -0.23
C THR A 221 29.33 25.62 0.71
N ASP A 222 28.65 25.77 1.84
CA ASP A 222 28.42 24.64 2.76
C ASP A 222 27.44 23.61 2.15
N THR A 223 26.50 24.07 1.33
CA THR A 223 25.72 23.23 0.38
C THR A 223 26.62 22.43 -0.56
N GLN A 224 27.55 23.08 -1.26
CA GLN A 224 28.49 22.40 -2.16
C GLN A 224 29.44 21.45 -1.43
N LEU A 225 29.66 21.66 -0.13
CA LEU A 225 30.44 20.78 0.75
C LEU A 225 29.69 19.46 0.96
N VAL A 226 28.44 19.55 1.41
CA VAL A 226 27.56 18.42 1.76
C VAL A 226 27.16 17.63 0.51
N PHE A 227 26.52 18.28 -0.47
CA PHE A 227 25.96 17.62 -1.66
C PHE A 227 27.02 17.14 -2.68
N ASN A 228 28.30 17.44 -2.48
CA ASN A 228 29.41 16.85 -3.25
C ASN A 228 30.34 15.96 -2.40
N ALA A 229 30.02 15.67 -1.13
CA ALA A 229 30.76 14.68 -0.32
C ALA A 229 30.40 13.22 -0.65
N GLY A 230 29.27 13.00 -1.34
CA GLY A 230 28.75 11.67 -1.66
C GLY A 230 28.38 10.86 -0.42
N GLY A 231 28.16 9.57 -0.61
CA GLY A 231 27.67 8.66 0.41
C GLY A 231 27.48 7.26 -0.13
N ASP A 232 26.90 6.41 0.69
CA ASP A 232 26.73 4.98 0.49
C ASP A 232 25.53 4.51 1.30
N TYR A 233 25.13 3.26 1.11
CA TYR A 233 23.98 2.67 1.78
C TYR A 233 24.13 2.56 3.31
N GLY A 234 25.35 2.58 3.85
CA GLY A 234 25.59 2.57 5.29
C GLY A 234 25.28 3.92 5.93
N VAL A 235 25.55 5.02 5.20
CA VAL A 235 25.03 6.35 5.54
C VAL A 235 23.51 6.39 5.44
N SER A 236 22.92 5.81 4.39
CA SER A 236 21.45 5.72 4.26
C SER A 236 20.81 4.96 5.42
N ALA A 237 21.30 3.76 5.72
CA ALA A 237 20.75 2.90 6.76
C ALA A 237 20.83 3.54 8.15
N ALA A 238 21.98 4.13 8.51
CA ALA A 238 22.15 4.80 9.81
C ALA A 238 21.19 5.98 10.04
N LEU A 239 20.69 6.61 8.96
CA LEU A 239 19.65 7.62 9.04
C LEU A 239 18.26 6.98 9.09
N LEU A 240 17.93 6.14 8.11
CA LEU A 240 16.57 5.62 7.94
C LEU A 240 16.13 4.71 9.09
N THR A 241 17.03 3.90 9.68
CA THR A 241 16.72 3.07 10.86
C THR A 241 16.73 3.84 12.17
N ALA A 242 17.22 5.08 12.17
CA ALA A 242 16.98 6.06 13.22
C ALA A 242 15.65 6.83 13.04
N TRP A 243 14.87 6.48 12.00
CA TRP A 243 13.68 7.20 11.51
C TRP A 243 13.98 8.65 11.09
N PHE A 244 15.17 8.88 10.54
CA PHE A 244 15.58 10.14 9.93
C PHE A 244 15.62 10.00 8.39
N GLY A 245 14.90 10.85 7.67
CA GLY A 245 14.77 10.75 6.22
C GLY A 245 13.40 10.24 5.77
N ALA A 246 13.25 10.02 4.46
CA ALA A 246 12.02 9.55 3.83
C ALA A 246 10.78 10.45 4.07
N ALA A 247 10.95 11.75 4.26
CA ALA A 247 9.88 12.72 4.05
C ALA A 247 9.46 12.76 2.56
N ASP A 248 8.21 13.10 2.30
CA ASP A 248 7.75 13.37 0.93
C ASP A 248 8.54 14.52 0.28
N GLU A 249 8.94 14.33 -0.98
CA GLU A 249 9.55 15.34 -1.86
C GLU A 249 8.64 16.57 -2.05
N ALA A 250 7.32 16.43 -1.82
CA ALA A 250 6.39 17.55 -1.77
C ALA A 250 6.66 18.52 -0.61
N ASP A 251 7.10 18.02 0.56
CA ASP A 251 7.41 18.82 1.76
C ASP A 251 8.86 19.30 1.78
N ILE A 252 9.81 18.45 1.36
CA ILE A 252 11.24 18.79 1.32
C ILE A 252 11.81 18.68 -0.13
N PRO A 253 11.35 19.52 -1.07
CA PRO A 253 11.70 19.36 -2.48
C PRO A 253 13.18 19.59 -2.81
N TYR A 254 13.65 18.91 -3.85
CA TYR A 254 14.97 18.91 -4.48
C TYR A 254 15.27 20.22 -5.26
N VAL A 255 15.00 21.33 -4.58
CA VAL A 255 15.24 22.73 -4.98
C VAL A 255 16.15 23.40 -3.97
N ASP A 256 16.68 24.58 -4.31
CA ASP A 256 17.30 25.46 -3.31
C ASP A 256 16.25 26.07 -2.36
N THR A 257 16.70 26.70 -1.28
CA THR A 257 15.85 27.40 -0.28
C THR A 257 15.07 28.60 -0.83
N SER A 258 15.25 28.97 -2.11
CA SER A 258 14.43 29.95 -2.82
C SER A 258 13.32 29.32 -3.68
N GLY A 259 13.24 27.99 -3.73
CA GLY A 259 12.30 27.24 -4.57
C GLY A 259 12.78 27.07 -6.02
N VAL A 260 14.09 27.16 -6.26
CA VAL A 260 14.68 27.04 -7.60
C VAL A 260 15.53 25.79 -7.71
N TRP A 261 15.19 24.94 -8.67
CA TRP A 261 16.07 23.89 -9.18
C TRP A 261 16.63 24.34 -10.54
N ASP A 262 17.96 24.34 -10.64
CA ASP A 262 18.70 24.47 -11.90
C ASP A 262 19.74 23.33 -11.94
N PRO A 263 19.56 22.32 -12.81
CA PRO A 263 20.49 21.18 -12.89
C PRO A 263 21.91 21.57 -13.39
N TYR A 264 22.16 22.84 -13.71
CA TYR A 264 23.44 23.39 -14.13
C TYR A 264 24.06 24.40 -13.14
N ASP A 265 23.38 24.77 -12.04
CA ASP A 265 23.92 25.72 -11.04
C ASP A 265 23.98 25.17 -9.61
N GLN A 266 25.19 25.10 -9.05
CA GLN A 266 25.46 24.74 -7.66
C GLN A 266 25.56 25.98 -6.73
N SER A 267 25.17 27.19 -7.16
CA SER A 267 25.37 28.42 -6.37
C SER A 267 24.30 28.70 -5.30
N GLY A 268 23.14 28.04 -5.39
CA GLY A 268 22.05 28.13 -4.40
C GLY A 268 22.41 27.56 -3.02
N ASP A 269 21.62 27.95 -2.03
CA ASP A 269 21.67 27.42 -0.66
C ASP A 269 20.58 26.35 -0.52
N TRP A 270 20.96 25.10 -0.32
CA TRP A 270 20.04 23.95 -0.20
C TRP A 270 19.92 23.43 1.25
N SER A 271 20.44 24.17 2.23
CA SER A 271 20.40 23.75 3.64
C SER A 271 18.98 23.46 4.14
N LEU A 272 18.89 22.60 5.17
CA LEU A 272 17.67 22.32 5.92
C LEU A 272 17.91 22.64 7.41
N PRO A 273 16.91 23.17 8.13
CA PRO A 273 16.92 23.29 9.58
C PRO A 273 16.83 21.91 10.26
N GLU A 274 17.31 21.81 11.50
CA GLU A 274 17.39 20.55 12.25
C GLU A 274 16.01 19.90 12.52
N SER A 275 14.94 20.71 12.52
CA SER A 275 13.54 20.24 12.62
C SER A 275 13.15 19.24 11.53
N ASP A 276 13.79 19.30 10.37
CA ASP A 276 13.40 18.55 9.18
C ASP A 276 14.13 17.18 9.13
N ARG A 277 14.95 16.85 10.16
CA ARG A 277 15.66 15.56 10.25
C ARG A 277 14.71 14.41 10.53
N THR A 278 13.74 14.62 11.42
CA THR A 278 12.79 13.60 11.92
C THR A 278 11.46 13.61 11.16
N THR A 279 11.39 14.27 10.01
CA THR A 279 10.23 14.20 9.12
C THR A 279 10.33 12.92 8.31
N ALA A 280 9.37 12.01 8.45
CA ALA A 280 9.32 10.76 7.71
C ALA A 280 7.86 10.50 7.29
N ALA A 281 7.65 10.03 6.06
CA ALA A 281 6.37 9.50 5.58
C ALA A 281 6.27 7.97 5.76
N VAL A 282 7.41 7.30 5.89
CA VAL A 282 7.54 5.86 6.21
C VAL A 282 8.74 5.62 7.13
N HIS A 283 8.68 4.59 7.97
CA HIS A 283 9.79 4.18 8.83
C HIS A 283 10.50 2.97 8.23
N VAL A 284 11.83 2.89 8.30
CA VAL A 284 12.56 1.69 7.85
C VAL A 284 12.75 0.73 9.00
N GLN A 285 12.31 -0.52 8.80
CA GLN A 285 12.45 -1.61 9.77
C GLN A 285 13.59 -2.57 9.41
N GLU A 286 13.77 -2.88 8.12
CA GLU A 286 14.69 -3.93 7.67
C GLU A 286 15.64 -3.41 6.57
N VAL A 287 16.93 -3.74 6.66
CA VAL A 287 17.95 -3.36 5.66
C VAL A 287 18.91 -4.52 5.37
N ASP A 288 18.57 -5.34 4.39
CA ASP A 288 19.38 -6.49 3.96
C ASP A 288 20.63 -6.06 3.18
N SER A 289 21.81 -6.35 3.70
CA SER A 289 23.08 -6.35 2.94
C SER A 289 23.25 -7.67 2.19
N LEU A 290 22.78 -7.69 0.96
CA LEU A 290 22.80 -8.85 0.07
C LEU A 290 24.21 -9.18 -0.43
N PRO A 291 24.53 -10.46 -0.68
CA PRO A 291 25.82 -10.87 -1.23
C PRO A 291 26.02 -10.32 -2.66
N SER A 292 27.20 -9.80 -2.98
CA SER A 292 27.49 -9.31 -4.34
C SER A 292 27.73 -10.45 -5.35
N PRO A 293 27.24 -10.33 -6.61
CA PRO A 293 27.66 -11.13 -7.76
C PRO A 293 29.16 -11.02 -8.07
N ALA A 294 29.82 -9.92 -7.71
CA ALA A 294 31.26 -9.73 -7.85
C ALA A 294 31.98 -10.07 -6.55
N THR A 295 32.78 -11.15 -6.58
CA THR A 295 33.54 -11.61 -5.41
C THR A 295 35.01 -11.76 -5.75
N PHE A 296 35.91 -11.67 -4.77
CA PHE A 296 37.36 -11.73 -4.99
C PHE A 296 38.00 -12.80 -4.10
N THR A 297 38.88 -13.64 -4.64
CA THR A 297 39.55 -14.71 -3.85
C THR A 297 40.66 -14.21 -2.92
N ASP A 298 40.91 -12.90 -2.91
CA ASP A 298 41.77 -12.16 -2.00
C ASP A 298 41.10 -10.78 -1.83
N ALA A 299 40.20 -10.69 -0.86
CA ALA A 299 39.35 -9.51 -0.65
C ALA A 299 40.08 -8.34 0.02
N GLU A 300 41.28 -8.58 0.58
CA GLU A 300 42.19 -7.52 1.05
C GLU A 300 42.90 -6.83 -0.13
N ASN A 301 42.95 -7.46 -1.31
CA ASN A 301 43.68 -6.99 -2.49
C ASN A 301 42.88 -7.27 -3.79
N PRO A 302 41.65 -6.75 -3.97
CA PRO A 302 40.78 -7.10 -5.09
C PRO A 302 41.41 -6.72 -6.45
N SER A 303 41.40 -7.65 -7.42
CA SER A 303 41.98 -7.47 -8.75
C SER A 303 41.27 -8.30 -9.83
N THR A 304 41.51 -7.92 -11.09
CA THR A 304 41.00 -8.65 -12.28
C THR A 304 41.34 -10.15 -12.28
N GLU A 305 42.50 -10.57 -11.74
CA GLU A 305 42.88 -11.99 -11.68
C GLU A 305 42.20 -12.77 -10.54
N ASN A 306 41.84 -12.10 -9.44
CA ASN A 306 41.24 -12.75 -8.28
C ASN A 306 39.69 -12.68 -8.26
N TYR A 307 39.07 -11.85 -9.10
CA TYR A 307 37.62 -11.81 -9.37
C TYR A 307 37.00 -13.18 -9.70
N ARG A 308 35.82 -13.46 -9.15
CA ARG A 308 34.93 -14.58 -9.44
C ARG A 308 33.47 -14.08 -9.44
N TYR A 309 32.73 -14.47 -10.47
CA TYR A 309 31.27 -14.34 -10.50
C TYR A 309 30.62 -15.29 -9.48
N ASN A 310 29.67 -14.78 -8.72
CA ASN A 310 28.86 -15.52 -7.76
C ASN A 310 27.40 -15.64 -8.25
N GLY A 311 27.04 -16.84 -8.73
CA GLY A 311 25.67 -17.13 -9.17
C GLY A 311 24.66 -17.16 -8.04
N ALA A 312 25.02 -17.71 -6.86
CA ALA A 312 24.11 -17.76 -5.71
C ALA A 312 23.75 -16.36 -5.19
N ALA A 313 24.68 -15.40 -5.28
CA ALA A 313 24.40 -13.99 -5.01
C ALA A 313 23.42 -13.37 -6.02
N THR A 314 23.59 -13.70 -7.30
CA THR A 314 22.67 -13.27 -8.37
C THR A 314 21.28 -13.83 -8.12
N ASP A 315 21.17 -15.11 -7.76
CA ASP A 315 19.87 -15.75 -7.53
C ASP A 315 19.21 -15.31 -6.21
N ALA A 316 19.98 -14.93 -5.18
CA ALA A 316 19.46 -14.27 -3.97
C ALA A 316 18.89 -12.87 -4.27
N ILE A 317 19.62 -12.03 -5.02
CA ILE A 317 19.13 -10.71 -5.45
C ILE A 317 17.84 -10.84 -6.29
N LYS A 318 17.75 -11.84 -7.16
CA LYS A 318 16.51 -12.12 -7.93
C LYS A 318 15.31 -12.47 -7.04
N ARG A 319 15.53 -13.17 -5.94
CA ARG A 319 14.48 -13.53 -4.99
C ARG A 319 13.98 -12.31 -4.23
N VAL A 320 14.89 -11.52 -3.65
CA VAL A 320 14.55 -10.24 -2.99
C VAL A 320 13.86 -9.25 -3.95
N LEU A 321 14.26 -9.23 -5.23
CA LEU A 321 13.54 -8.47 -6.27
C LEU A 321 12.09 -8.93 -6.51
N MET A 322 11.72 -10.15 -6.13
CA MET A 322 10.35 -10.68 -6.22
C MET A 322 9.58 -10.60 -4.90
N GLU A 323 10.27 -10.61 -3.77
CA GLU A 323 9.71 -10.63 -2.41
C GLU A 323 9.57 -9.20 -1.87
N ASP A 324 10.67 -8.44 -1.85
CA ASP A 324 10.77 -7.17 -1.10
C ASP A 324 10.94 -5.93 -2.00
N GLY A 325 11.33 -6.10 -3.27
CA GLY A 325 11.34 -5.04 -4.28
C GLY A 325 12.72 -4.63 -4.79
N ALA A 326 12.80 -3.43 -5.38
CA ALA A 326 14.00 -2.98 -6.10
C ALA A 326 15.24 -2.91 -5.18
N VAL A 327 16.39 -3.43 -5.65
CA VAL A 327 17.63 -3.57 -4.87
C VAL A 327 18.64 -2.48 -5.25
N CYS A 328 19.05 -1.65 -4.30
CA CYS A 328 20.11 -0.66 -4.49
C CYS A 328 21.47 -1.37 -4.71
N ILE A 329 22.31 -0.86 -5.61
CA ILE A 329 23.71 -1.29 -5.80
C ILE A 329 24.65 -0.10 -5.97
N SER A 330 25.92 -0.31 -5.64
CA SER A 330 27.03 0.53 -6.13
C SER A 330 27.77 -0.18 -7.26
N TYR A 331 28.31 0.61 -8.20
CA TYR A 331 29.13 0.11 -9.30
C TYR A 331 30.02 1.24 -9.86
N TYR A 332 30.96 0.90 -10.74
CA TYR A 332 31.73 1.89 -11.49
C TYR A 332 31.00 2.25 -12.77
N ALA A 333 30.83 3.54 -13.04
CA ALA A 333 30.46 4.09 -14.34
C ALA A 333 31.58 4.99 -14.89
N ASP A 334 31.73 5.04 -16.22
CA ASP A 334 32.66 5.97 -16.88
C ASP A 334 32.38 7.45 -16.50
N GLN A 335 31.13 7.73 -16.09
CA GLN A 335 30.64 9.00 -15.55
C GLN A 335 29.57 8.67 -14.50
N SER A 336 29.65 9.22 -13.28
CA SER A 336 28.62 9.07 -12.22
C SER A 336 27.74 10.31 -12.03
N ARG A 337 27.75 11.20 -13.03
CA ARG A 337 26.83 12.34 -13.14
C ARG A 337 26.39 12.50 -14.59
N PRO A 338 25.15 12.96 -14.85
CA PRO A 338 24.67 13.30 -16.18
C PRO A 338 25.55 14.36 -16.86
N ILE A 339 25.70 14.29 -18.19
CA ILE A 339 26.52 15.23 -18.97
C ILE A 339 25.96 16.65 -18.87
N ILE A 340 26.82 17.57 -18.46
CA ILE A 340 26.49 18.97 -18.13
C ILE A 340 26.69 19.91 -19.35
N ASP A 341 27.32 19.44 -20.43
CA ASP A 341 27.63 20.25 -21.62
C ASP A 341 26.74 19.86 -22.83
N PRO A 342 25.79 20.71 -23.25
CA PRO A 342 24.92 20.43 -24.40
C PRO A 342 25.62 20.55 -25.77
N ASP A 343 26.86 21.05 -25.83
CA ASP A 343 27.68 21.07 -27.05
C ASP A 343 28.61 19.84 -27.19
N ASP A 344 28.75 18.98 -26.16
CA ASP A 344 29.50 17.71 -26.20
C ASP A 344 28.71 16.54 -25.56
N PRO A 345 27.87 15.82 -26.33
CA PRO A 345 26.95 14.81 -25.79
C PRO A 345 27.61 13.48 -25.39
N GLY A 346 28.94 13.32 -25.50
CA GLY A 346 29.69 12.17 -24.98
C GLY A 346 29.41 10.79 -25.60
N HIS A 347 28.48 10.67 -26.56
CA HIS A 347 28.05 9.39 -27.15
C HIS A 347 29.05 8.77 -28.15
N GLU A 348 30.23 8.32 -27.69
CA GLU A 348 31.06 7.32 -28.38
C GLU A 348 31.17 6.03 -27.52
N GLU A 349 31.40 4.85 -28.13
CA GLU A 349 31.56 3.56 -27.39
C GLU A 349 32.74 3.68 -26.40
N SER A 350 32.46 3.69 -25.09
CA SER A 350 33.49 3.87 -24.04
C SER A 350 34.30 2.58 -23.84
N GLU A 351 35.07 2.47 -22.75
CA GLU A 351 35.69 1.18 -22.44
C GLU A 351 34.66 0.15 -21.94
N TYR A 352 33.62 0.60 -21.21
CA TYR A 352 32.73 -0.27 -20.43
C TYR A 352 31.22 -0.09 -20.70
N PHE A 353 30.78 1.00 -21.34
CA PHE A 353 29.38 1.31 -21.66
C PHE A 353 29.15 1.42 -23.18
N ASN A 354 28.14 0.73 -23.70
CA ASN A 354 27.73 0.82 -25.10
C ASN A 354 26.48 1.68 -25.29
N TYR A 355 26.66 2.92 -25.76
CA TYR A 355 25.58 3.87 -26.08
C TYR A 355 24.69 3.49 -27.28
N ASP A 356 25.04 2.49 -28.11
CA ASP A 356 24.11 1.97 -29.13
C ASP A 356 22.99 1.09 -28.52
N THR A 357 23.19 0.57 -27.31
CA THR A 357 22.31 -0.44 -26.67
C THR A 357 21.99 -0.16 -25.20
N TYR A 358 22.61 0.86 -24.61
CA TYR A 358 22.52 1.22 -23.19
C TYR A 358 22.79 0.01 -22.29
N ALA A 359 23.99 -0.54 -22.45
CA ALA A 359 24.46 -1.76 -21.82
C ALA A 359 25.86 -1.58 -21.24
N GLN A 360 26.06 -1.97 -19.97
CA GLN A 360 27.32 -1.77 -19.25
C GLN A 360 27.95 -3.07 -18.73
N TYR A 361 29.29 -3.16 -18.84
CA TYR A 361 30.07 -4.28 -18.32
C TYR A 361 31.54 -3.88 -18.05
N VAL A 362 31.87 -3.64 -16.78
CA VAL A 362 33.23 -3.48 -16.28
C VAL A 362 33.93 -4.84 -16.25
N ARG A 363 34.95 -4.97 -17.10
CA ARG A 363 35.66 -6.24 -17.37
C ARG A 363 37.09 -6.30 -16.82
N ALA A 364 37.47 -5.32 -16.02
CA ALA A 364 38.72 -5.24 -15.28
C ALA A 364 38.47 -4.47 -13.97
N TYR A 365 38.99 -4.98 -12.86
CA TYR A 365 38.99 -4.30 -11.56
C TYR A 365 40.38 -3.72 -11.29
N ILE A 366 40.47 -2.40 -11.13
CA ILE A 366 41.70 -1.60 -11.06
C ILE A 366 41.57 -0.60 -9.88
N THR A 367 42.53 -0.67 -8.95
CA THR A 367 42.56 0.11 -7.70
C THR A 367 43.70 1.14 -7.68
N GLU A 368 43.78 1.97 -6.63
CA GLU A 368 44.86 2.96 -6.43
C GLU A 368 46.28 2.36 -6.48
N ASP A 369 46.42 1.15 -5.93
CA ASP A 369 47.70 0.51 -5.61
C ASP A 369 48.17 -0.52 -6.68
N ASP A 370 47.44 -0.69 -7.79
CA ASP A 370 47.82 -1.64 -8.85
C ASP A 370 49.18 -1.24 -9.47
N PRO A 371 50.25 -2.03 -9.28
CA PRO A 371 51.61 -1.68 -9.73
C PRO A 371 51.81 -1.75 -11.25
N ASN A 372 50.76 -2.07 -12.02
CA ASN A 372 50.78 -2.13 -13.48
C ASN A 372 50.25 -0.85 -14.15
N THR A 373 49.44 -0.04 -13.45
CA THR A 373 49.03 1.31 -13.89
C THR A 373 49.78 2.40 -13.09
N SER A 374 49.73 3.63 -13.59
CA SER A 374 50.27 4.80 -12.90
C SER A 374 49.39 6.05 -13.03
N ASP A 375 48.24 5.92 -13.70
CA ASP A 375 47.36 7.03 -14.04
C ASP A 375 46.01 6.82 -13.35
N VAL A 376 45.62 7.79 -12.51
CA VAL A 376 44.40 7.76 -11.67
C VAL A 376 43.12 7.58 -12.48
N ASP A 377 43.15 8.00 -13.74
CA ASP A 377 42.03 7.94 -14.68
C ASP A 377 41.69 6.51 -15.18
N GLU A 378 42.49 5.48 -14.84
CA GLU A 378 42.24 4.06 -15.23
C GLU A 378 41.50 3.23 -14.15
N ARG A 379 41.13 3.82 -13.00
CA ARG A 379 40.45 3.12 -11.89
C ARG A 379 39.03 2.66 -12.26
N THR A 380 38.63 1.51 -11.71
CA THR A 380 37.29 0.91 -11.93
C THR A 380 36.60 0.42 -10.65
N THR A 381 36.97 0.99 -9.51
CA THR A 381 36.25 0.86 -8.23
C THR A 381 34.90 1.61 -8.26
N PRO A 382 33.89 1.22 -7.45
CA PRO A 382 32.59 1.88 -7.44
C PRO A 382 32.65 3.42 -7.32
N ASN A 383 31.82 4.11 -8.11
CA ASN A 383 31.72 5.57 -8.12
C ASN A 383 30.30 6.10 -8.40
N HIS A 384 29.33 5.23 -8.67
CA HIS A 384 27.92 5.54 -8.94
C HIS A 384 27.02 4.57 -8.18
N ALA A 385 25.80 4.99 -7.88
CA ALA A 385 24.78 4.19 -7.21
C ALA A 385 23.44 4.25 -7.97
N VAL A 386 22.80 3.09 -8.11
CA VAL A 386 21.66 2.83 -8.99
C VAL A 386 20.85 1.65 -8.45
N THR A 387 19.60 1.47 -8.89
CA THR A 387 18.70 0.43 -8.35
C THR A 387 18.41 -0.63 -9.40
N ILE A 388 18.65 -1.91 -9.09
CA ILE A 388 18.17 -3.03 -9.91
C ILE A 388 16.66 -3.14 -9.74
N VAL A 389 15.93 -3.26 -10.86
CA VAL A 389 14.46 -3.38 -10.88
C VAL A 389 13.97 -4.64 -11.61
N GLY A 390 14.88 -5.53 -11.97
CA GLY A 390 14.58 -6.74 -12.73
C GLY A 390 15.79 -7.33 -13.43
N TRP A 391 15.56 -8.34 -14.28
CA TRP A 391 16.62 -9.05 -15.01
C TRP A 391 16.12 -9.72 -16.29
N ASP A 392 17.06 -10.11 -17.16
CA ASP A 392 16.81 -10.83 -18.40
C ASP A 392 17.98 -11.80 -18.70
N GLU A 393 17.77 -13.10 -18.46
CA GLU A 393 18.72 -14.19 -18.78
C GLU A 393 18.99 -14.31 -20.29
N GLY A 394 18.08 -13.77 -21.11
CA GLY A 394 18.18 -13.79 -22.56
C GLY A 394 18.95 -12.61 -23.16
N TYR A 395 19.39 -11.63 -22.35
CA TYR A 395 20.02 -10.41 -22.84
C TYR A 395 21.35 -10.71 -23.56
N PRO A 396 21.46 -10.50 -24.88
CA PRO A 396 22.61 -10.95 -25.66
C PRO A 396 23.89 -10.23 -25.27
N LYS A 397 24.95 -10.98 -25.01
CA LYS A 397 26.23 -10.40 -24.62
C LYS A 397 26.89 -9.53 -25.69
N GLU A 398 26.54 -9.75 -26.96
CA GLU A 398 26.97 -8.91 -28.07
C GLU A 398 26.44 -7.46 -27.99
N ASN A 399 25.46 -7.18 -27.11
CA ASN A 399 25.02 -5.82 -26.84
C ASN A 399 26.07 -5.02 -26.05
N PHE A 400 26.83 -5.63 -25.12
CA PHE A 400 27.75 -4.87 -24.25
C PHE A 400 28.97 -4.26 -24.97
N SER A 401 29.39 -4.82 -26.12
CA SER A 401 30.39 -4.17 -27.00
C SER A 401 30.45 -4.82 -28.38
N SER A 402 30.82 -4.02 -29.37
CA SER A 402 31.13 -4.48 -30.72
C SER A 402 32.38 -5.37 -30.82
N ASP A 403 33.28 -5.35 -29.81
CA ASP A 403 34.48 -6.18 -29.73
C ASP A 403 34.26 -7.43 -28.85
N PRO A 404 34.36 -8.67 -29.40
CA PRO A 404 34.30 -9.91 -28.63
C PRO A 404 35.38 -10.08 -27.55
N ALA A 405 36.39 -9.20 -27.47
CA ALA A 405 37.34 -9.13 -26.35
C ALA A 405 36.86 -8.26 -25.17
N LYS A 406 35.82 -7.44 -25.37
CA LYS A 406 35.18 -6.61 -24.33
C LYS A 406 33.89 -7.23 -23.78
N GLN A 407 33.21 -8.13 -24.51
CA GLN A 407 31.93 -8.73 -24.12
C GLN A 407 32.03 -9.61 -22.86
N PRO A 408 30.93 -9.77 -22.09
CA PRO A 408 30.90 -10.68 -20.94
C PRO A 408 31.01 -12.17 -21.34
N PRO A 409 31.27 -13.07 -20.37
CA PRO A 409 31.42 -14.51 -20.65
C PRO A 409 30.18 -15.14 -21.31
N SER A 410 28.99 -14.78 -20.84
CA SER A 410 27.68 -15.29 -21.26
C SER A 410 26.69 -14.15 -21.47
N ASP A 411 25.56 -14.48 -22.08
CA ASP A 411 24.31 -13.70 -22.04
C ASP A 411 23.79 -13.61 -20.59
N GLY A 412 22.95 -12.61 -20.30
CA GLY A 412 22.35 -12.36 -18.98
C GLY A 412 22.66 -10.96 -18.43
N ALA A 413 21.62 -10.23 -17.99
CA ALA A 413 21.75 -8.86 -17.50
C ALA A 413 20.69 -8.47 -16.45
N TRP A 414 21.06 -7.57 -15.55
CA TRP A 414 20.15 -6.78 -14.73
C TRP A 414 19.48 -5.66 -15.55
N ILE A 415 18.28 -5.29 -15.15
CA ILE A 415 17.55 -4.09 -15.60
C ILE A 415 17.70 -3.06 -14.48
N VAL A 416 18.22 -1.88 -14.79
CA VAL A 416 18.69 -0.92 -13.78
C VAL A 416 18.05 0.46 -13.98
N LYS A 417 17.47 1.00 -12.90
CA LYS A 417 17.00 2.38 -12.76
C LYS A 417 18.19 3.29 -12.46
N ASN A 418 18.42 4.28 -13.31
CA ASN A 418 19.40 5.34 -13.07
C ASN A 418 18.73 6.56 -12.41
N SER A 419 19.49 7.59 -12.07
CA SER A 419 18.99 8.85 -11.45
C SER A 419 19.20 10.06 -12.36
N TRP A 420 19.11 9.86 -13.68
CA TRP A 420 19.56 10.81 -14.71
C TRP A 420 18.42 11.40 -15.58
N SER A 421 17.18 11.47 -15.04
CA SER A 421 15.92 11.72 -15.77
C SER A 421 15.51 10.59 -16.74
N ASP A 422 14.19 10.45 -16.88
CA ASP A 422 13.50 9.69 -17.91
C ASP A 422 13.88 10.08 -19.36
N GLU A 423 14.33 11.32 -19.62
CA GLU A 423 14.85 11.72 -20.93
C GLU A 423 16.21 11.06 -21.27
N TRP A 424 16.90 10.43 -20.30
CA TRP A 424 18.17 9.77 -20.56
C TRP A 424 17.99 8.39 -21.23
N GLY A 425 18.37 8.33 -22.51
CA GLY A 425 18.45 7.09 -23.28
C GLY A 425 17.11 6.58 -23.84
N PRO A 426 17.14 5.49 -24.63
CA PRO A 426 15.98 4.99 -25.37
C PRO A 426 14.99 4.20 -24.49
N TYR A 427 15.26 4.02 -23.20
CA TYR A 427 14.50 3.17 -22.28
C TYR A 427 13.91 3.93 -21.09
N GLY A 428 13.88 5.27 -21.10
CA GLY A 428 13.24 6.07 -20.06
C GLY A 428 14.08 6.21 -18.78
N GLY A 429 15.38 6.50 -18.89
CA GLY A 429 16.30 6.54 -17.75
C GLY A 429 16.87 5.17 -17.32
N TYR A 430 16.40 4.07 -17.89
CA TYR A 430 16.85 2.71 -17.59
C TYR A 430 17.98 2.21 -18.49
N PHE A 431 18.81 1.29 -18.00
CA PHE A 431 19.85 0.61 -18.79
C PHE A 431 20.04 -0.87 -18.35
N TYR A 432 20.89 -1.61 -19.07
CA TYR A 432 21.23 -3.00 -18.76
C TYR A 432 22.64 -3.12 -18.16
N LEU A 433 22.78 -3.85 -17.07
CA LEU A 433 24.08 -4.12 -16.42
C LEU A 433 24.38 -5.62 -16.43
N SER A 434 25.56 -6.01 -16.90
CA SER A 434 25.97 -7.42 -16.97
C SER A 434 26.04 -8.06 -15.57
N TYR A 435 25.49 -9.27 -15.41
CA TYR A 435 25.68 -10.07 -14.18
C TYR A 435 27.15 -10.27 -13.81
N TYR A 436 28.03 -10.23 -14.81
CA TYR A 436 29.47 -10.47 -14.68
C TYR A 436 30.29 -9.21 -14.40
N ASP A 437 29.65 -8.04 -14.30
CA ASP A 437 30.33 -6.77 -14.03
C ASP A 437 31.19 -6.86 -12.76
N MET A 438 32.47 -6.53 -12.88
CA MET A 438 33.43 -6.70 -11.79
C MET A 438 33.32 -5.64 -10.70
N SER A 439 32.54 -4.58 -10.93
CA SER A 439 32.41 -3.43 -10.03
C SER A 439 31.16 -3.44 -9.16
N ILE A 440 30.21 -4.36 -9.36
CA ILE A 440 29.00 -4.44 -8.53
C ILE A 440 29.38 -4.70 -7.07
N GLY A 441 28.92 -3.83 -6.17
CA GLY A 441 29.02 -4.00 -4.73
C GLY A 441 27.78 -3.46 -4.04
N THR A 442 27.71 -3.70 -2.73
CA THR A 442 26.70 -3.11 -1.83
C THR A 442 25.28 -3.30 -2.35
N ALA A 443 24.93 -4.56 -2.68
CA ALA A 443 23.55 -4.91 -2.98
C ALA A 443 22.75 -4.79 -1.68
N THR A 444 21.71 -3.95 -1.69
CA THR A 444 20.97 -3.59 -0.47
C THR A 444 19.48 -3.48 -0.74
N SER A 445 18.67 -4.14 0.09
CA SER A 445 17.22 -3.93 0.17
C SER A 445 16.90 -2.97 1.31
N PHE A 446 15.80 -2.22 1.19
CA PHE A 446 15.27 -1.34 2.24
C PHE A 446 13.77 -1.56 2.35
N GLN A 447 13.30 -1.97 3.53
CA GLN A 447 11.90 -2.33 3.75
C GLN A 447 11.21 -1.32 4.69
N ALA A 448 10.00 -0.91 4.32
CA ALA A 448 9.21 0.11 5.01
C ALA A 448 8.16 -0.50 5.95
N ASP A 449 7.94 0.17 7.07
CA ASP A 449 6.71 0.20 7.83
C ASP A 449 5.90 1.40 7.34
N LEU A 450 4.68 1.14 6.88
CA LEU A 450 3.75 2.14 6.36
C LEU A 450 2.89 2.67 7.50
N PRO A 451 2.49 3.95 7.48
CA PRO A 451 1.52 4.45 8.44
C PRO A 451 0.16 3.78 8.22
N ASP A 452 -0.47 3.38 9.31
CA ASP A 452 -1.82 2.85 9.37
C ASP A 452 -2.86 3.92 8.95
N ALA A 453 -4.12 3.52 8.75
CA ALA A 453 -5.17 4.40 8.24
C ALA A 453 -5.51 5.62 9.13
N ASP A 454 -5.01 5.67 10.37
CA ASP A 454 -5.11 6.82 11.28
C ASP A 454 -3.81 7.65 11.41
N GLY A 455 -2.72 7.21 10.77
CA GLY A 455 -1.40 7.83 10.81
C GLY A 455 -0.45 7.33 11.90
N SER A 456 -0.82 6.28 12.65
CA SER A 456 0.11 5.54 13.52
C SER A 456 1.07 4.65 12.73
N PHE A 457 2.16 4.20 13.34
CA PHE A 457 3.11 3.22 12.78
C PHE A 457 3.11 1.95 13.63
N SER A 458 3.77 0.87 13.18
CA SER A 458 3.86 -0.39 13.95
C SER A 458 4.45 -0.20 15.36
N TYR A 459 5.21 0.87 15.59
CA TYR A 459 5.74 1.27 16.89
C TYR A 459 5.69 2.80 17.06
N ASP A 460 5.37 3.27 18.26
CA ASP A 460 5.29 4.71 18.59
C ASP A 460 6.68 5.35 18.85
N SER A 461 7.61 4.58 19.45
CA SER A 461 8.93 5.08 19.86
C SER A 461 10.09 4.16 19.46
N ASN A 462 11.21 4.79 19.09
CA ASN A 462 12.48 4.16 18.71
C ASN A 462 13.59 4.64 19.66
N TYR A 463 13.79 3.91 20.76
CA TYR A 463 14.84 4.18 21.75
C TYR A 463 16.20 3.74 21.20
N GLN A 464 17.14 4.67 21.11
CA GLN A 464 18.41 4.47 20.42
C GLN A 464 19.49 5.42 20.93
N TYR A 465 20.75 5.03 20.75
CA TYR A 465 21.91 5.84 21.13
C TYR A 465 23.02 5.86 20.04
N ASP A 466 22.71 5.38 18.83
CA ASP A 466 23.68 5.01 17.80
C ASP A 466 23.38 5.68 16.44
N TYR A 467 23.49 7.01 16.37
CA TYR A 467 23.21 7.78 15.15
C TYR A 467 24.37 7.82 14.13
N LEU A 468 25.53 7.26 14.46
CA LEU A 468 26.55 6.92 13.46
C LEU A 468 26.33 5.51 12.91
N GLY A 469 25.94 4.56 13.77
CA GLY A 469 25.43 3.23 13.43
C GLY A 469 26.16 2.56 12.25
N ALA A 470 25.37 2.13 11.26
CA ALA A 470 25.81 1.48 10.04
C ALA A 470 26.83 2.29 9.20
N ALA A 471 26.90 3.62 9.36
CA ALA A 471 27.84 4.49 8.65
C ALA A 471 29.28 4.43 9.23
N SER A 472 29.50 3.86 10.42
CA SER A 472 30.81 3.79 11.10
C SER A 472 31.94 3.29 10.19
N VAL A 473 32.97 4.11 9.92
CA VAL A 473 34.14 3.73 9.10
C VAL A 473 34.92 2.58 9.75
N GLY A 474 35.02 2.57 11.08
CA GLY A 474 35.62 1.47 11.82
C GLY A 474 34.65 0.29 11.95
N LYS A 475 34.80 -0.74 11.11
CA LYS A 475 34.07 -2.01 11.28
C LYS A 475 34.84 -2.92 12.25
N VAL A 476 34.25 -3.30 13.38
CA VAL A 476 34.83 -4.30 14.31
C VAL A 476 34.94 -5.67 13.62
N GLU A 477 36.05 -6.38 13.79
CA GLU A 477 36.19 -7.74 13.25
C GLU A 477 35.40 -8.77 14.10
N PRO A 478 34.68 -9.71 13.46
CA PRO A 478 34.07 -10.81 14.20
C PRO A 478 35.07 -11.62 15.03
N GLY A 479 34.68 -11.98 16.26
CA GLY A 479 35.53 -12.64 17.24
C GLY A 479 36.60 -11.75 17.92
N ALA A 480 36.79 -10.48 17.53
CA ALA A 480 37.83 -9.61 18.11
C ALA A 480 37.58 -9.22 19.58
N PHE A 481 36.35 -9.35 20.05
CA PHE A 481 35.96 -9.19 21.46
C PHE A 481 35.82 -10.53 22.22
N GLY A 482 36.10 -11.67 21.59
CA GLY A 482 36.04 -12.98 22.26
C GLY A 482 34.65 -13.60 22.18
N ASP A 483 34.09 -13.98 23.34
CA ASP A 483 32.69 -14.40 23.46
C ASP A 483 31.86 -13.15 23.82
N ALA A 484 31.61 -12.35 22.78
CA ALA A 484 31.08 -11.00 22.90
C ALA A 484 29.56 -10.99 23.11
N ILE A 485 29.10 -10.09 23.98
CA ILE A 485 27.69 -9.74 24.19
C ILE A 485 27.64 -8.22 24.34
N GLY A 486 26.69 -7.55 23.71
CA GLY A 486 26.40 -6.13 23.89
C GLY A 486 25.13 -5.92 24.72
N ALA A 487 24.95 -4.74 25.29
CA ALA A 487 23.68 -4.36 25.90
C ALA A 487 23.51 -2.84 25.94
N ASN A 488 22.31 -2.36 25.63
CA ASN A 488 21.90 -0.97 25.84
C ASN A 488 20.90 -0.89 27.00
N VAL A 489 20.95 0.20 27.76
CA VAL A 489 20.12 0.45 28.94
C VAL A 489 19.33 1.73 28.72
N PHE A 490 18.00 1.60 28.65
CA PHE A 490 17.05 2.67 28.39
C PHE A 490 16.24 2.99 29.66
N GLU A 491 15.49 4.09 29.64
CA GLU A 491 14.53 4.50 30.67
C GLU A 491 13.25 4.92 29.94
N ALA A 492 12.12 4.25 30.18
CA ALA A 492 10.88 4.50 29.46
C ALA A 492 10.30 5.89 29.78
N GLU A 493 9.83 6.64 28.78
CA GLU A 493 9.27 7.98 28.97
C GLU A 493 7.83 7.94 29.52
N GLY A 494 7.06 6.93 29.13
CA GLY A 494 5.66 6.68 29.50
C GLY A 494 5.40 5.26 30.03
N ASP A 495 4.12 4.94 30.23
CA ASP A 495 3.67 3.58 30.49
C ASP A 495 3.45 2.90 29.12
N GLU A 496 4.32 1.94 28.77
CA GLU A 496 4.60 1.49 27.39
C GLU A 496 4.68 -0.04 27.30
N VAL A 497 4.74 -0.59 26.07
CA VAL A 497 5.04 -2.00 25.80
C VAL A 497 6.18 -2.08 24.78
N LEU A 498 7.29 -2.70 25.17
CA LEU A 498 8.37 -3.07 24.26
C LEU A 498 7.93 -4.24 23.38
N GLN A 499 7.76 -3.97 22.09
CA GLN A 499 7.28 -4.93 21.09
C GLN A 499 8.43 -5.58 20.32
N ALA A 500 9.51 -4.83 20.02
CA ALA A 500 10.62 -5.28 19.20
C ALA A 500 11.96 -4.66 19.61
N VAL A 501 13.06 -5.22 19.12
CA VAL A 501 14.43 -4.71 19.29
C VAL A 501 15.21 -4.81 17.97
N SER A 502 16.26 -4.01 17.79
CA SER A 502 17.04 -4.06 16.55
C SER A 502 18.40 -4.74 16.70
N ALA A 503 18.68 -5.72 15.83
CA ALA A 503 20.00 -6.33 15.72
C ALA A 503 20.73 -5.87 14.46
N THR A 504 22.01 -5.50 14.57
CA THR A 504 22.88 -5.21 13.41
C THR A 504 23.81 -6.39 13.15
N THR A 505 23.59 -7.17 12.09
CA THR A 505 24.37 -8.39 11.82
C THR A 505 25.40 -8.23 10.70
N ALA A 506 26.58 -8.82 10.91
CA ALA A 506 27.64 -8.89 9.91
C ALA A 506 27.44 -10.04 8.93
N ASN A 507 27.15 -11.24 9.43
CA ASN A 507 27.24 -12.47 8.64
C ASN A 507 25.84 -13.00 8.28
N PRO A 508 25.59 -13.40 7.02
CA PRO A 508 24.36 -14.10 6.67
C PRO A 508 24.26 -15.44 7.41
N GLY A 509 23.05 -15.76 7.90
CA GLY A 509 22.81 -16.90 8.78
C GLY A 509 23.37 -16.70 10.19
N SER A 510 23.32 -15.47 10.73
CA SER A 510 23.73 -15.19 12.11
C SER A 510 22.63 -15.55 13.10
N GLU A 511 22.97 -16.25 14.17
CA GLU A 511 22.07 -16.47 15.31
C GLU A 511 22.15 -15.23 16.24
N VAL A 512 21.02 -14.57 16.48
CA VAL A 512 20.85 -13.43 17.40
C VAL A 512 20.10 -13.92 18.63
N SER A 513 20.74 -13.93 19.79
CA SER A 513 20.08 -14.18 21.07
C SER A 513 19.78 -12.85 21.78
N VAL A 514 18.51 -12.63 22.14
CA VAL A 514 18.02 -11.45 22.86
C VAL A 514 17.61 -11.85 24.28
N GLU A 515 17.98 -11.03 25.27
CA GLU A 515 17.48 -11.08 26.65
C GLU A 515 17.07 -9.66 27.09
N VAL A 516 15.89 -9.51 27.71
CA VAL A 516 15.38 -8.20 28.21
C VAL A 516 15.28 -8.23 29.73
N TYR A 517 15.87 -7.24 30.42
CA TYR A 517 15.81 -7.13 31.88
C TYR A 517 15.13 -5.84 32.34
N LEU A 518 14.25 -5.93 33.34
CA LEU A 518 13.80 -4.77 34.13
C LEU A 518 14.79 -4.53 35.27
N LEU A 519 15.43 -3.37 35.31
CA LEU A 519 16.55 -3.09 36.23
C LEU A 519 16.10 -2.55 37.60
N ASP A 520 16.85 -2.90 38.65
CA ASP A 520 16.68 -2.36 40.00
C ASP A 520 17.08 -0.86 40.11
N ASP A 521 16.49 -0.13 41.06
CA ASP A 521 16.90 1.25 41.47
C ASP A 521 18.42 1.38 41.76
N GLU A 522 19.06 0.30 42.20
CA GLU A 522 20.49 0.23 42.57
C GLU A 522 21.34 -0.54 41.53
N ALA A 523 20.85 -0.75 40.30
CA ALA A 523 21.54 -1.50 39.23
C ALA A 523 22.79 -0.76 38.69
N ASP A 524 23.97 -1.39 38.86
CA ASP A 524 25.27 -0.90 38.36
C ASP A 524 25.56 -1.39 36.92
N GLY A 525 24.99 -2.52 36.49
CA GLY A 525 25.17 -3.12 35.15
C GLY A 525 23.88 -3.66 34.50
N PRO A 526 23.94 -4.06 33.21
CA PRO A 526 22.77 -4.31 32.36
C PRO A 526 22.00 -5.60 32.66
N THR A 527 22.46 -6.41 33.61
CA THR A 527 21.80 -7.66 34.05
C THR A 527 21.50 -7.67 35.55
N ASP A 528 21.60 -6.51 36.22
CA ASP A 528 21.26 -6.34 37.64
C ASP A 528 19.74 -6.07 37.79
N GLY A 529 18.92 -7.06 37.39
CA GLY A 529 17.47 -6.92 37.31
C GLY A 529 16.72 -8.25 37.15
N GLU A 530 15.42 -8.18 36.86
CA GLU A 530 14.58 -9.34 36.52
C GLU A 530 14.56 -9.56 35.00
N LEU A 531 15.02 -10.73 34.56
CA LEU A 531 14.91 -11.19 33.17
C LEU A 531 13.44 -11.47 32.86
N VAL A 532 12.86 -10.73 31.92
CA VAL A 532 11.42 -10.76 31.60
C VAL A 532 11.11 -11.36 30.24
N ALA A 533 11.97 -11.20 29.23
CA ALA A 533 11.86 -11.86 27.93
C ALA A 533 13.21 -12.43 27.47
N SER A 534 13.19 -13.51 26.69
CA SER A 534 14.39 -14.09 26.08
C SER A 534 14.05 -15.00 24.90
N GLN A 535 14.67 -14.76 23.75
CA GLN A 535 14.48 -15.54 22.52
C GLN A 535 15.80 -15.71 21.75
N THR A 536 15.76 -16.44 20.62
CA THR A 536 16.87 -16.51 19.69
C THR A 536 16.37 -16.74 18.27
N GLU A 537 16.77 -15.86 17.37
CA GLU A 537 16.38 -15.86 15.96
C GLU A 537 17.61 -16.07 15.05
N ALA A 538 17.38 -16.40 13.78
CA ALA A 538 18.44 -16.60 12.80
C ALA A 538 18.12 -15.83 11.51
N VAL A 539 18.80 -14.71 11.30
CA VAL A 539 18.59 -13.82 10.13
C VAL A 539 19.26 -14.39 8.89
N GLU A 540 18.62 -14.29 7.72
CA GLU A 540 19.17 -14.88 6.48
C GLU A 540 20.39 -14.10 5.97
N PHE A 541 20.25 -12.78 5.85
CA PHE A 541 21.29 -11.89 5.35
C PHE A 541 22.07 -11.22 6.50
N GLY A 542 23.19 -10.55 6.15
CA GLY A 542 23.77 -9.55 7.06
C GLY A 542 23.00 -8.24 6.87
N GLY A 543 22.89 -7.37 7.87
CA GLY A 543 22.06 -6.18 7.74
C GLY A 543 21.75 -5.46 9.05
N TYR A 544 20.64 -4.72 9.01
CA TYR A 544 19.92 -4.23 10.18
C TYR A 544 18.55 -4.89 10.19
N HIS A 545 18.13 -5.42 11.33
CA HIS A 545 16.94 -6.25 11.46
C HIS A 545 16.08 -5.80 12.64
N THR A 546 14.76 -5.69 12.45
CA THR A 546 13.80 -5.45 13.56
C THR A 546 13.19 -6.77 14.03
N ILE A 547 13.65 -7.25 15.18
CA ILE A 547 13.25 -8.52 15.80
C ILE A 547 12.08 -8.27 16.75
N ALA A 548 10.88 -8.73 16.36
CA ALA A 548 9.70 -8.73 17.22
C ALA A 548 9.84 -9.72 18.39
N LEU A 549 9.36 -9.36 19.58
CA LEU A 549 9.49 -10.18 20.77
C LEU A 549 8.40 -11.26 20.87
N ASP A 550 8.81 -12.51 21.13
CA ASP A 550 7.93 -13.67 21.39
C ASP A 550 6.95 -13.40 22.56
N GLU A 551 7.40 -12.63 23.56
CA GLU A 551 6.63 -12.17 24.71
C GLU A 551 6.92 -10.67 24.93
N PRO A 552 6.07 -9.75 24.40
CA PRO A 552 6.24 -8.30 24.58
C PRO A 552 6.26 -7.85 26.04
N VAL A 553 7.08 -6.85 26.36
CA VAL A 553 7.42 -6.47 27.74
C VAL A 553 6.77 -5.15 28.12
N ALA A 554 5.82 -5.19 29.05
CA ALA A 554 5.23 -3.98 29.64
C ALA A 554 6.26 -3.21 30.49
N LEU A 555 6.33 -1.91 30.26
CA LEU A 555 7.20 -0.93 30.92
C LEU A 555 6.33 0.10 31.65
N SER A 556 6.83 0.65 32.76
CA SER A 556 6.19 1.77 33.45
C SER A 556 7.01 3.04 33.27
N ALA A 557 6.38 4.21 33.36
CA ALA A 557 7.07 5.50 33.18
C ALA A 557 8.25 5.65 34.16
N GLY A 558 9.46 5.83 33.63
CA GLY A 558 10.72 5.87 34.36
C GLY A 558 11.30 4.50 34.75
N GLN A 559 10.75 3.39 34.24
CA GLN A 559 11.34 2.06 34.41
C GLN A 559 12.61 1.96 33.55
N ARG A 560 13.75 1.74 34.21
CA ARG A 560 14.99 1.38 33.51
C ARG A 560 14.91 -0.06 33.03
N PHE A 561 15.20 -0.29 31.76
CA PHE A 561 15.26 -1.64 31.18
C PHE A 561 16.53 -1.79 30.35
N SER A 562 16.96 -3.02 30.11
CA SER A 562 18.06 -3.32 29.20
C SER A 562 17.61 -4.28 28.10
N VAL A 563 18.19 -4.09 26.92
CA VAL A 563 18.21 -5.08 25.85
C VAL A 563 19.63 -5.61 25.76
N VAL A 564 19.79 -6.92 25.91
CA VAL A 564 21.06 -7.64 25.94
C VAL A 564 21.12 -8.55 24.71
N GLU A 565 22.13 -8.35 23.85
CA GLU A 565 22.26 -9.10 22.59
C GLU A 565 23.57 -9.88 22.48
N ARG A 566 23.46 -11.14 22.08
CA ARG A 566 24.59 -11.96 21.65
C ARG A 566 24.38 -12.42 20.20
N ILE A 567 25.14 -11.83 19.30
CA ILE A 567 25.13 -12.18 17.87
C ILE A 567 26.30 -13.11 17.56
N GLU A 568 26.03 -14.32 17.07
CA GLU A 568 27.03 -15.28 16.60
C GLU A 568 26.90 -15.53 15.10
N GLY A 569 27.99 -15.32 14.36
CA GLY A 569 28.10 -15.65 12.94
C GLY A 569 29.13 -16.75 12.69
N TYR A 570 29.31 -17.16 11.43
CA TYR A 570 30.21 -18.26 11.09
C TYR A 570 31.70 -17.98 11.40
N GLU A 571 32.09 -16.72 11.63
CA GLU A 571 33.41 -16.29 12.10
C GLU A 571 33.54 -16.21 13.64
N GLY A 572 32.43 -16.32 14.38
CA GLY A 572 32.33 -16.24 15.84
C GLY A 572 31.34 -15.18 16.32
N ALA A 573 31.29 -14.97 17.64
CA ALA A 573 30.50 -13.89 18.25
C ALA A 573 31.09 -12.51 17.94
N TYR A 574 30.24 -11.49 17.79
CA TYR A 574 30.68 -10.11 17.51
C TYR A 574 29.81 -9.06 18.20
N LEU A 575 30.38 -7.86 18.29
CA LEU A 575 29.80 -6.70 18.97
C LEU A 575 29.60 -5.59 17.93
N PRO A 576 28.36 -5.31 17.50
CA PRO A 576 28.04 -4.15 16.69
C PRO A 576 28.27 -2.89 17.53
N LEU A 577 29.36 -2.18 17.26
CA LEU A 577 29.85 -1.06 18.08
C LEU A 577 30.16 0.09 17.15
N GLU A 578 29.68 1.28 17.47
CA GLU A 578 30.00 2.47 16.69
C GLU A 578 31.48 2.84 16.82
N VAL A 579 32.13 3.03 15.67
CA VAL A 579 33.52 3.43 15.63
C VAL A 579 33.73 4.45 14.52
N ALA A 580 33.60 5.72 14.90
CA ALA A 580 34.07 6.83 14.08
C ALA A 580 35.58 6.68 13.85
N ALA A 581 35.97 6.55 12.59
CA ALA A 581 37.36 6.44 12.19
C ALA A 581 37.64 7.33 10.98
N TRP A 582 38.92 7.40 10.61
CA TRP A 582 39.44 8.21 9.50
C TRP A 582 40.30 7.33 8.60
N ASP A 583 39.92 7.12 7.34
CA ASP A 583 40.74 6.39 6.38
C ASP A 583 41.61 7.33 5.55
N ALA A 584 42.90 7.35 5.86
CA ALA A 584 43.88 8.12 5.10
C ALA A 584 44.14 7.58 3.68
N ASN A 585 43.53 6.45 3.30
CA ASN A 585 43.61 5.85 1.96
C ASN A 585 42.31 6.05 1.14
N ASP A 586 41.20 6.51 1.72
CA ASP A 586 40.08 7.08 0.95
C ASP A 586 40.55 8.40 0.32
N SER A 587 40.43 8.53 -1.01
CA SER A 587 40.90 9.72 -1.74
C SER A 587 40.10 10.97 -1.42
N ASP A 588 38.83 10.84 -1.04
CA ASP A 588 37.93 11.95 -0.72
C ASP A 588 38.07 12.39 0.75
N GLU A 589 38.48 11.49 1.65
CA GLU A 589 38.94 11.89 2.99
C GLU A 589 40.29 12.61 2.89
N SER A 590 41.24 12.02 2.16
CA SER A 590 42.63 12.49 2.13
C SER A 590 42.91 13.68 1.18
N GLY A 591 42.03 14.03 0.24
CA GLY A 591 42.30 15.06 -0.76
C GLY A 591 41.09 15.85 -1.28
N GLY A 592 40.91 17.09 -0.81
CA GLY A 592 39.89 17.98 -1.38
C GLY A 592 39.83 19.40 -0.81
N SER A 593 38.78 20.12 -1.19
CA SER A 593 38.30 21.34 -0.52
C SER A 593 37.50 21.06 0.75
N TYR A 594 37.17 19.79 1.00
CA TYR A 594 36.55 19.27 2.21
C TYR A 594 37.26 18.00 2.70
N HIS A 595 36.83 17.51 3.86
CA HIS A 595 37.13 16.21 4.45
C HIS A 595 35.80 15.56 4.89
N LYS A 596 35.60 14.25 4.64
CA LYS A 596 34.54 13.48 5.32
C LYS A 596 35.05 13.19 6.74
N ASN A 597 34.28 13.51 7.77
CA ASN A 597 34.61 13.24 9.17
C ASN A 597 33.48 12.43 9.83
N GLN A 598 33.81 11.79 10.94
CA GLN A 598 32.86 11.09 11.80
C GLN A 598 33.11 11.41 13.26
N LYS A 599 32.03 11.39 14.04
CA LYS A 599 32.07 11.37 15.51
C LYS A 599 31.03 10.37 15.99
N ALA A 600 31.43 9.55 16.95
CA ALA A 600 30.56 8.70 17.73
C ALA A 600 30.56 9.22 19.18
N VAL A 601 29.49 9.00 19.91
CA VAL A 601 29.25 9.44 21.28
C VAL A 601 28.81 8.24 22.10
N ALA A 602 29.15 8.27 23.39
CA ALA A 602 28.63 7.35 24.37
C ALA A 602 28.71 8.04 25.73
N ASN A 603 27.64 7.98 26.51
CA ASN A 603 27.61 8.45 27.88
C ASN A 603 27.60 7.26 28.84
N ALA A 604 28.19 7.46 30.03
CA ALA A 604 28.34 6.38 31.00
C ALA A 604 26.97 5.94 31.55
N GLY A 605 26.69 4.64 31.46
CA GLY A 605 25.42 4.01 31.80
C GLY A 605 24.45 3.76 30.63
N GLU A 606 24.74 4.22 29.41
CA GLU A 606 23.93 3.95 28.21
C GLU A 606 24.21 2.54 27.65
N SER A 607 25.47 2.28 27.25
CA SER A 607 25.87 1.03 26.60
C SER A 607 26.93 0.27 27.37
N TYR A 608 26.83 -1.06 27.31
CA TYR A 608 27.70 -2.01 27.99
C TYR A 608 28.14 -3.13 27.03
N TYR A 609 29.28 -3.75 27.32
CA TYR A 609 29.79 -4.90 26.59
C TYR A 609 30.41 -5.95 27.51
N SER A 610 30.40 -7.19 27.05
CA SER A 610 31.10 -8.33 27.65
C SER A 610 32.10 -8.94 26.66
N THR A 611 33.08 -9.68 27.20
CA THR A 611 34.09 -10.42 26.41
C THR A 611 34.24 -11.88 26.87
N ASP A 612 33.46 -12.29 27.87
CA ASP A 612 33.47 -13.61 28.49
C ASP A 612 32.06 -14.19 28.67
N GLY A 613 31.15 -13.89 27.73
CA GLY A 613 29.81 -14.46 27.68
C GLY A 613 28.88 -13.96 28.79
N GLY A 614 28.90 -12.65 29.07
CA GLY A 614 28.05 -12.01 30.10
C GLY A 614 28.51 -12.26 31.54
N ALA A 615 29.64 -12.96 31.75
CA ALA A 615 30.15 -13.25 33.10
C ALA A 615 30.81 -12.02 33.76
N THR A 616 31.28 -11.06 32.97
CA THR A 616 31.63 -9.69 33.39
C THR A 616 31.16 -8.66 32.36
N TRP A 617 30.71 -7.51 32.86
CA TRP A 617 30.28 -6.36 32.06
C TRP A 617 31.21 -5.17 32.28
N ALA A 618 31.39 -4.36 31.24
CA ALA A 618 32.04 -3.06 31.29
C ALA A 618 31.23 -2.05 30.46
N ASP A 619 31.22 -0.80 30.90
CA ASP A 619 30.64 0.35 30.22
C ASP A 619 31.48 0.68 28.96
N VAL A 620 30.86 1.00 27.82
CA VAL A 620 31.61 1.28 26.58
C VAL A 620 32.53 2.50 26.69
N THR A 621 32.25 3.44 27.60
CA THR A 621 33.10 4.61 27.84
C THR A 621 34.44 4.25 28.51
N GLU A 622 34.62 3.01 29.00
CA GLU A 622 35.92 2.49 29.40
C GLU A 622 36.79 2.02 28.20
N LEU A 623 36.21 1.82 27.00
CA LEU A 623 36.96 1.42 25.80
C LEU A 623 37.82 2.57 25.26
N SER A 624 39.15 2.36 25.25
CA SER A 624 40.03 3.30 24.59
C SER A 624 40.02 3.11 23.06
N THR A 625 40.10 4.22 22.30
CA THR A 625 40.30 4.18 20.84
C THR A 625 41.51 3.34 20.46
N ASP A 626 42.58 3.43 21.26
CA ASP A 626 43.78 2.62 21.15
C ASP A 626 43.48 1.11 21.20
N GLU A 627 42.50 0.66 21.99
CA GLU A 627 42.08 -0.74 22.10
C GLU A 627 41.10 -1.19 21.01
N VAL A 628 40.22 -0.31 20.53
CA VAL A 628 39.34 -0.60 19.38
C VAL A 628 40.14 -0.62 18.07
N GLN A 629 41.16 0.24 17.93
CA GLN A 629 42.12 0.25 16.81
C GLN A 629 42.82 -1.10 16.58
N LYS A 630 42.91 -1.96 17.60
CA LYS A 630 43.50 -3.32 17.54
C LYS A 630 42.48 -4.41 17.16
N ARG A 631 41.22 -4.03 16.91
CA ARG A 631 40.05 -4.91 16.70
C ARG A 631 39.18 -4.53 15.51
N ILE A 632 39.48 -3.44 14.80
CA ILE A 632 38.79 -3.10 13.55
C ILE A 632 39.42 -3.81 12.36
N ALA A 633 38.60 -4.00 11.33
CA ALA A 633 38.99 -4.47 10.02
C ALA A 633 39.91 -3.48 9.28
N PRO A 634 40.68 -3.94 8.27
CA PRO A 634 41.15 -3.07 7.22
C PRO A 634 39.99 -2.56 6.34
N SER A 635 40.18 -1.42 5.67
CA SER A 635 39.18 -0.85 4.75
C SER A 635 39.28 -1.41 3.33
N ALA A 636 38.28 -1.11 2.50
CA ALA A 636 38.29 -1.45 1.06
C ALA A 636 39.37 -0.69 0.25
N PHE A 637 39.87 0.43 0.77
CA PHE A 637 40.98 1.19 0.20
C PHE A 637 42.36 0.68 0.68
N GLY A 638 42.38 -0.33 1.54
CA GLY A 638 43.58 -0.91 2.13
C GLY A 638 44.04 -0.16 3.38
N GLY A 639 44.93 -0.79 4.16
CA GLY A 639 45.32 -0.28 5.47
C GLY A 639 44.20 -0.38 6.50
N TYR A 640 44.33 0.32 7.63
CA TYR A 640 43.36 0.31 8.74
C TYR A 640 43.00 1.77 9.07
N PRO A 641 41.71 2.14 9.11
CA PRO A 641 41.28 3.47 9.52
C PRO A 641 41.78 3.87 10.92
N GLU A 642 42.10 5.15 11.12
CA GLU A 642 42.52 5.71 12.40
C GLU A 642 41.30 5.98 13.28
N VAL A 643 41.12 5.23 14.37
CA VAL A 643 39.94 5.36 15.25
C VAL A 643 39.95 6.72 15.97
N ARG A 644 38.90 7.53 15.72
CA ARG A 644 38.71 8.88 16.27
C ARG A 644 37.96 8.86 17.60
N SER A 645 36.88 8.09 17.67
CA SER A 645 36.04 7.89 18.86
C SER A 645 35.33 6.53 18.79
N VAL A 646 34.79 6.10 19.93
CA VAL A 646 33.98 4.89 20.08
C VAL A 646 32.63 5.36 20.62
N GLY A 647 31.53 4.85 20.07
CA GLY A 647 30.19 5.17 20.52
C GLY A 647 29.51 3.98 21.17
N ASN A 648 28.20 3.88 20.95
CA ASN A 648 27.32 2.92 21.61
C ASN A 648 27.28 1.57 20.88
N VAL A 649 26.62 0.58 21.49
CA VAL A 649 26.32 -0.69 20.81
C VAL A 649 25.09 -0.46 19.94
N MET A 650 25.07 -1.00 18.71
CA MET A 650 23.99 -0.78 17.74
C MET A 650 22.77 -1.65 18.06
N ILE A 651 22.05 -1.27 19.13
CA ILE A 651 20.82 -1.89 19.61
C ILE A 651 19.80 -0.77 19.84
N LYS A 652 18.65 -0.85 19.16
CA LYS A 652 17.49 0.00 19.37
C LYS A 652 16.35 -0.80 20.00
N ALA A 653 15.42 -0.13 20.66
CA ALA A 653 14.27 -0.73 21.31
C ALA A 653 12.98 -0.03 20.87
N PHE A 654 12.00 -0.81 20.41
CA PHE A 654 10.77 -0.31 19.81
C PHE A 654 9.58 -0.56 20.72
N THR A 655 8.93 0.53 21.14
CA THR A 655 7.74 0.46 22.02
C THR A 655 6.50 1.01 21.32
N THR A 656 5.35 0.50 21.75
CA THR A 656 4.05 1.17 21.60
C THR A 656 3.64 1.71 22.96
N ASP A 657 2.96 2.86 23.03
CA ASP A 657 2.30 3.31 24.26
C ASP A 657 1.28 2.24 24.72
N ALA A 658 1.18 1.94 26.03
CA ALA A 658 0.34 0.83 26.51
C ALA A 658 -1.16 1.21 26.55
N VAL A 659 -2.10 0.34 26.16
CA VAL A 659 -3.55 0.68 26.00
C VAL A 659 -4.40 0.48 27.27
N GLU A 660 -5.29 1.44 27.61
CA GLU A 660 -6.10 1.46 28.86
C GLU A 660 -7.21 0.38 28.83
N GLU A 661 -6.82 -0.87 29.10
CA GLU A 661 -7.73 -2.03 29.17
C GLU A 661 -8.97 -1.73 30.04
N PRO A 662 -10.19 -1.97 29.53
CA PRO A 662 -11.40 -1.97 30.34
C PRO A 662 -11.44 -3.17 31.32
N GLU A 663 -12.35 -3.12 32.31
CA GLU A 663 -12.46 -4.18 33.34
C GLU A 663 -12.73 -5.59 32.77
N PRO A 664 -12.26 -6.67 33.42
CA PRO A 664 -11.88 -7.89 32.71
C PRO A 664 -12.95 -9.00 32.61
N GLU A 665 -13.05 -9.60 31.42
CA GLU A 665 -13.56 -10.96 31.14
C GLU A 665 -12.60 -11.68 30.13
N PRO A 666 -12.92 -12.85 29.53
CA PRO A 666 -12.79 -14.18 30.17
C PRO A 666 -11.63 -15.05 29.60
N GLU A 667 -11.80 -16.38 29.51
CA GLU A 667 -10.78 -17.32 28.97
C GLU A 667 -10.53 -17.11 27.45
N PRO A 668 -9.34 -17.46 26.92
CA PRO A 668 -8.87 -16.99 25.60
C PRO A 668 -9.77 -17.41 24.44
N GLU A 669 -10.03 -16.45 23.55
CA GLU A 669 -10.83 -16.62 22.34
C GLU A 669 -10.15 -17.56 21.31
N PRO A 670 -10.93 -18.15 20.37
CA PRO A 670 -10.41 -19.05 19.34
C PRO A 670 -9.50 -18.36 18.31
N SER A 671 -8.76 -19.18 17.54
CA SER A 671 -8.34 -18.80 16.18
C SER A 671 -9.54 -18.31 15.38
N ASP A 672 -9.36 -17.28 14.56
CA ASP A 672 -10.41 -16.69 13.74
C ASP A 672 -11.28 -17.76 13.05
N PRO A 673 -12.61 -17.78 13.27
CA PRO A 673 -13.50 -18.71 12.59
C PRO A 673 -13.45 -18.62 11.05
N ALA A 674 -12.97 -17.53 10.45
CA ALA A 674 -12.70 -17.38 9.01
C ALA A 674 -11.48 -18.19 8.53
N GLU A 675 -10.42 -18.26 9.35
CA GLU A 675 -9.22 -19.07 9.09
C GLU A 675 -9.44 -20.56 9.33
N ALA A 676 -10.50 -20.93 10.06
CA ALA A 676 -10.81 -22.32 10.35
C ALA A 676 -11.03 -23.13 9.07
N ALA A 677 -10.42 -24.33 8.99
CA ALA A 677 -10.60 -25.26 7.88
C ALA A 677 -12.07 -25.75 7.71
N SER A 678 -12.94 -25.53 8.70
CA SER A 678 -14.37 -25.79 8.61
C SER A 678 -15.15 -24.93 9.60
N PHE A 679 -16.30 -24.40 9.16
CA PHE A 679 -17.25 -23.64 9.98
C PHE A 679 -18.67 -24.16 9.75
N ASP A 680 -19.39 -24.51 10.82
CA ASP A 680 -20.77 -25.03 10.76
C ASP A 680 -21.63 -24.44 11.89
N PRO A 681 -22.43 -23.39 11.61
CA PRO A 681 -23.25 -22.73 12.63
C PRO A 681 -24.51 -23.51 13.03
N ARG A 682 -24.80 -24.68 12.42
CA ARG A 682 -26.06 -25.41 12.65
C ARG A 682 -26.24 -25.85 14.11
N ASP A 683 -25.13 -26.14 14.80
CA ASP A 683 -25.12 -26.54 16.22
C ASP A 683 -24.80 -25.37 17.19
N THR A 684 -24.32 -24.21 16.70
CA THR A 684 -24.03 -23.03 17.55
C THR A 684 -25.25 -22.13 17.77
N GLY A 685 -26.25 -22.21 16.87
CA GLY A 685 -27.44 -21.36 16.91
C GLY A 685 -27.34 -20.09 16.06
N LEU A 686 -26.21 -19.86 15.40
CA LEU A 686 -25.97 -18.73 14.49
C LEU A 686 -26.72 -18.85 13.14
N VAL A 687 -27.79 -19.64 13.05
CA VAL A 687 -28.68 -19.73 11.87
C VAL A 687 -30.14 -19.83 12.28
N THR A 688 -30.98 -18.97 11.70
CA THR A 688 -32.44 -19.07 11.88
C THR A 688 -33.02 -20.33 11.23
N PRO A 689 -34.25 -20.76 11.57
CA PRO A 689 -34.87 -21.96 11.02
C PRO A 689 -34.95 -21.99 9.48
N VAL A 690 -34.82 -23.19 8.91
CA VAL A 690 -35.13 -23.44 7.50
C VAL A 690 -36.63 -23.25 7.23
N ARG A 691 -36.96 -22.44 6.23
CA ARG A 691 -38.34 -22.22 5.76
C ARG A 691 -38.60 -22.93 4.42
N ASN A 692 -39.86 -22.87 3.96
CA ASN A 692 -40.30 -23.51 2.72
C ASN A 692 -41.03 -22.49 1.83
N GLN A 693 -40.51 -22.24 0.62
CA GLN A 693 -41.13 -21.39 -0.41
C GLN A 693 -42.31 -22.03 -1.14
N GLY A 694 -42.61 -23.31 -0.85
CA GLY A 694 -43.73 -24.04 -1.44
C GLY A 694 -43.48 -24.36 -2.92
N SER A 695 -44.34 -23.82 -3.78
CA SER A 695 -44.25 -23.95 -5.24
C SER A 695 -44.07 -22.60 -5.94
N ASP A 696 -43.70 -21.57 -5.19
CA ASP A 696 -43.55 -20.20 -5.67
C ASP A 696 -42.07 -19.88 -5.88
N ASP A 697 -41.74 -19.07 -6.89
CA ASP A 697 -40.36 -18.88 -7.38
C ASP A 697 -39.58 -17.85 -6.52
N LEU A 698 -39.53 -18.07 -5.20
CA LEU A 698 -39.08 -17.07 -4.22
C LEU A 698 -37.73 -17.37 -3.54
N CYS A 699 -36.88 -18.20 -4.16
CA CYS A 699 -35.59 -18.59 -3.59
C CYS A 699 -34.70 -17.38 -3.23
N GLY A 700 -34.60 -16.38 -4.11
CA GLY A 700 -33.84 -15.14 -3.87
C GLY A 700 -34.32 -14.39 -2.62
N PRO A 701 -35.60 -13.96 -2.56
CA PRO A 701 -36.17 -13.35 -1.35
C PRO A 701 -36.00 -14.19 -0.09
N PHE A 702 -36.15 -15.51 -0.14
CA PHE A 702 -35.91 -16.36 1.03
C PHE A 702 -34.43 -16.38 1.46
N ALA A 703 -33.48 -16.36 0.52
CA ALA A 703 -32.05 -16.27 0.82
C ALA A 703 -31.65 -14.88 1.35
N SER A 704 -32.13 -13.78 0.75
CA SER A 704 -31.90 -12.42 1.23
C SER A 704 -32.49 -12.17 2.63
N MET A 705 -33.71 -12.66 2.88
CA MET A 705 -34.28 -12.61 4.24
C MET A 705 -33.47 -13.47 5.22
N ALA A 706 -32.98 -14.64 4.80
CA ALA A 706 -32.14 -15.50 5.64
C ALA A 706 -30.75 -14.89 5.93
N SER A 707 -30.17 -14.13 5.00
CA SER A 707 -28.95 -13.34 5.21
C SER A 707 -29.22 -12.25 6.26
N LEU A 708 -30.13 -11.33 5.96
CA LEU A 708 -30.46 -10.19 6.82
C LEU A 708 -30.91 -10.61 8.22
N GLU A 709 -31.88 -11.52 8.35
CA GLU A 709 -32.37 -11.90 9.68
C GLU A 709 -31.34 -12.69 10.51
N THR A 710 -30.26 -13.19 9.89
CA THR A 710 -29.21 -13.95 10.56
C THR A 710 -28.02 -13.07 10.91
N SER A 711 -27.66 -12.02 10.15
CA SER A 711 -26.73 -10.99 10.67
C SER A 711 -27.28 -10.41 11.98
N LEU A 712 -28.61 -10.22 12.04
CA LEU A 712 -29.29 -9.88 13.28
C LEU A 712 -29.11 -10.90 14.45
N VAL A 713 -28.81 -12.16 14.18
CA VAL A 713 -28.52 -13.20 15.19
C VAL A 713 -27.05 -13.15 15.64
N TYR A 714 -26.11 -12.86 14.74
CA TYR A 714 -24.69 -12.70 15.08
C TYR A 714 -24.50 -11.55 16.09
N ASP A 715 -25.14 -10.41 15.84
CA ASP A 715 -25.21 -9.27 16.77
C ASP A 715 -25.97 -9.53 18.09
N GLY A 716 -26.59 -10.70 18.26
CA GLY A 716 -27.32 -11.09 19.48
C GLY A 716 -28.61 -10.31 19.81
N VAL A 717 -29.00 -9.26 19.07
CA VAL A 717 -30.26 -8.51 19.30
C VAL A 717 -31.42 -8.88 18.36
N ALA A 718 -31.37 -10.05 17.72
CA ALA A 718 -32.56 -10.69 17.16
C ALA A 718 -33.55 -11.10 18.27
N ALA A 719 -34.78 -10.61 18.22
CA ALA A 719 -35.82 -11.00 19.17
C ALA A 719 -36.31 -12.45 18.92
N ASP A 720 -36.75 -13.15 19.97
CA ASP A 720 -37.33 -14.51 19.89
C ASP A 720 -38.37 -14.65 18.76
N GLU A 721 -39.22 -13.63 18.58
CA GLU A 721 -40.28 -13.63 17.55
C GLU A 721 -39.73 -13.49 16.12
N LEU A 722 -38.60 -12.79 15.94
CA LEU A 722 -37.84 -12.76 14.69
C LEU A 722 -37.15 -14.10 14.44
N VAL A 723 -36.57 -14.74 15.45
CA VAL A 723 -35.92 -16.06 15.28
C VAL A 723 -36.94 -17.17 14.98
N GLU A 724 -38.10 -17.17 15.64
CA GLU A 724 -39.17 -18.16 15.41
C GLU A 724 -39.82 -18.02 14.02
N LYS A 725 -40.13 -16.78 13.61
CA LYS A 725 -40.95 -16.52 12.40
C LYS A 725 -40.13 -16.06 11.20
N GLY A 726 -39.11 -15.25 11.44
CA GLY A 726 -38.30 -14.56 10.45
C GLY A 726 -38.93 -13.34 9.81
N LEU A 727 -38.16 -12.71 8.94
CA LEU A 727 -38.66 -11.67 8.05
C LEU A 727 -39.52 -12.28 6.93
N SER A 728 -40.44 -11.48 6.38
CA SER A 728 -41.33 -11.92 5.30
C SER A 728 -40.72 -11.75 3.90
N PRO A 729 -40.30 -12.84 3.22
CA PRO A 729 -39.89 -12.77 1.82
C PRO A 729 -41.06 -12.41 0.89
N TYR A 730 -42.30 -12.70 1.29
CA TYR A 730 -43.52 -12.34 0.55
C TYR A 730 -43.76 -10.82 0.60
N GLN A 731 -43.52 -10.17 1.74
CA GLN A 731 -43.68 -8.72 1.87
C GLN A 731 -42.57 -7.96 1.13
N ALA A 732 -41.32 -8.38 1.32
CA ALA A 732 -40.17 -7.80 0.63
C ALA A 732 -40.34 -7.89 -0.90
N VAL A 733 -40.63 -9.07 -1.45
CA VAL A 733 -40.76 -9.23 -2.92
C VAL A 733 -42.01 -8.55 -3.49
N TYR A 734 -43.08 -8.38 -2.70
CA TYR A 734 -44.28 -7.69 -3.15
C TYR A 734 -44.00 -6.19 -3.31
N PHE A 735 -43.49 -5.52 -2.29
CA PHE A 735 -43.24 -4.08 -2.34
C PHE A 735 -42.00 -3.70 -3.16
N ALA A 736 -41.10 -4.63 -3.44
CA ALA A 736 -40.06 -4.48 -4.47
C ALA A 736 -40.57 -4.55 -5.92
N ARG A 737 -41.89 -4.77 -6.15
CA ARG A 737 -42.48 -5.03 -7.47
C ARG A 737 -43.86 -4.41 -7.72
N MET A 738 -44.55 -4.01 -6.67
CA MET A 738 -45.95 -3.60 -6.70
C MET A 738 -46.10 -2.23 -6.04
N GLY A 739 -46.45 -1.22 -6.82
CA GLY A 739 -46.74 0.13 -6.33
C GLY A 739 -46.90 1.13 -7.46
N ASP A 740 -46.97 2.40 -7.08
CA ASP A 740 -47.07 3.53 -8.00
C ASP A 740 -45.73 4.27 -8.19
N GLU A 741 -44.72 3.94 -7.37
CA GLU A 741 -43.32 4.38 -7.45
C GLU A 741 -42.49 3.39 -8.31
N GLU A 742 -42.57 2.09 -8.04
CA GLU A 742 -41.58 1.08 -8.47
C GLU A 742 -41.91 0.38 -9.81
N ARG A 743 -42.68 1.02 -10.70
CA ARG A 743 -43.45 0.30 -11.75
C ARG A 743 -42.64 -0.48 -12.79
N GLU A 744 -41.41 -0.08 -13.14
CA GLU A 744 -40.50 -0.89 -13.97
C GLU A 744 -39.03 -0.75 -13.53
N ALA A 745 -38.46 -1.82 -12.97
CA ALA A 745 -37.02 -1.93 -12.67
C ALA A 745 -36.34 -2.91 -13.65
N ALA A 746 -35.31 -2.42 -14.35
CA ALA A 746 -34.29 -3.20 -15.08
C ALA A 746 -34.78 -4.43 -15.91
N GLY A 747 -35.89 -4.30 -16.65
CA GLY A 747 -36.32 -5.30 -17.64
C GLY A 747 -36.90 -6.61 -17.09
N MET A 748 -37.21 -6.68 -15.79
CA MET A 748 -37.79 -7.87 -15.17
C MET A 748 -39.29 -8.04 -15.51
N ASN A 749 -39.55 -8.94 -16.46
CA ASN A 749 -40.82 -9.68 -16.70
C ASN A 749 -42.12 -8.82 -16.70
N PRO A 750 -42.66 -8.45 -17.88
CA PRO A 750 -43.65 -7.38 -18.01
C PRO A 750 -44.94 -7.62 -17.21
N PHE A 751 -45.13 -6.79 -16.18
CA PHE A 751 -46.40 -6.44 -15.55
C PHE A 751 -47.31 -7.64 -15.22
N MET A 752 -47.02 -8.35 -14.11
CA MET A 752 -47.86 -9.44 -13.57
C MET A 752 -48.61 -9.08 -12.27
N PRO A 753 -49.52 -8.07 -12.24
CA PRO A 753 -50.29 -7.69 -11.04
C PRO A 753 -51.33 -8.75 -10.61
N ASN A 754 -51.40 -9.89 -11.31
CA ASN A 754 -52.23 -11.05 -10.97
C ASN A 754 -51.38 -12.23 -10.43
N ALA A 755 -50.05 -12.08 -10.34
CA ALA A 755 -49.11 -13.10 -9.89
C ALA A 755 -47.80 -12.45 -9.34
N PRO A 756 -47.86 -11.65 -8.26
CA PRO A 756 -46.71 -10.87 -7.76
C PRO A 756 -45.53 -11.73 -7.30
N TYR A 757 -45.78 -12.99 -6.94
CA TYR A 757 -44.79 -13.94 -6.41
C TYR A 757 -44.16 -14.88 -7.46
N ALA A 758 -44.44 -14.66 -8.76
CA ALA A 758 -44.02 -15.57 -9.83
C ALA A 758 -42.76 -15.10 -10.58
N GLY A 759 -41.97 -16.05 -11.08
CA GLY A 759 -40.92 -15.79 -12.07
C GLY A 759 -39.56 -15.33 -11.54
N GLY A 760 -39.22 -15.64 -10.29
CA GLY A 760 -37.92 -15.32 -9.68
C GLY A 760 -37.80 -13.84 -9.27
N ALA A 761 -36.99 -13.55 -8.26
CA ALA A 761 -36.57 -12.20 -7.89
C ALA A 761 -35.11 -12.23 -7.39
N THR A 762 -34.31 -11.26 -7.81
CA THR A 762 -32.89 -11.16 -7.45
C THR A 762 -32.71 -10.57 -6.05
N PRO A 763 -31.65 -10.97 -5.31
CA PRO A 763 -31.27 -10.31 -4.05
C PRO A 763 -31.15 -8.79 -4.18
N PHE A 764 -30.56 -8.28 -5.27
CA PHE A 764 -30.42 -6.85 -5.56
C PHE A 764 -31.76 -6.07 -5.51
N VAL A 765 -32.81 -6.60 -6.15
CA VAL A 765 -34.17 -5.99 -6.13
C VAL A 765 -34.78 -6.02 -4.73
N VAL A 766 -34.51 -7.06 -3.95
CA VAL A 766 -34.94 -7.15 -2.56
C VAL A 766 -34.23 -6.07 -1.72
N VAL A 767 -32.89 -6.02 -1.78
CA VAL A 767 -32.04 -5.05 -1.08
C VAL A 767 -32.51 -3.61 -1.27
N ASN A 768 -32.72 -3.18 -2.51
CA ASN A 768 -33.19 -1.82 -2.81
C ASN A 768 -34.50 -1.47 -2.08
N SER A 769 -35.43 -2.42 -2.01
CA SER A 769 -36.69 -2.25 -1.28
C SER A 769 -36.43 -2.08 0.23
N LEU A 770 -35.52 -2.88 0.81
CA LEU A 770 -35.20 -2.80 2.24
C LEU A 770 -34.47 -1.49 2.59
N ALA A 771 -33.55 -1.03 1.73
CA ALA A 771 -32.90 0.28 1.82
C ALA A 771 -33.93 1.41 1.78
N ALA A 772 -34.94 1.31 0.91
CA ALA A 772 -36.09 2.22 0.88
C ALA A 772 -37.01 2.12 2.12
N GLY A 773 -36.71 1.23 3.08
CA GLY A 773 -37.49 1.00 4.29
C GLY A 773 -38.74 0.14 4.08
N LYS A 774 -38.80 -0.62 2.98
CA LYS A 774 -39.96 -1.37 2.53
C LYS A 774 -39.76 -2.88 2.82
N GLY A 775 -40.71 -3.48 3.54
CA GLY A 775 -40.89 -4.93 3.59
C GLY A 775 -40.03 -5.79 4.51
N ALA A 776 -39.01 -5.28 5.24
CA ALA A 776 -38.27 -6.06 6.23
C ALA A 776 -39.00 -6.13 7.59
N ALA A 777 -40.22 -6.68 7.58
CA ALA A 777 -41.03 -6.95 8.77
C ALA A 777 -41.20 -8.45 9.04
N ILE A 778 -41.51 -8.78 10.30
CA ILE A 778 -41.66 -10.15 10.78
C ILE A 778 -42.90 -10.80 10.15
N ALA A 779 -42.75 -12.07 9.74
CA ALA A 779 -43.79 -12.84 9.06
C ALA A 779 -45.04 -13.06 9.94
N GLN A 780 -46.21 -12.70 9.40
CA GLN A 780 -47.52 -12.80 10.05
C GLN A 780 -48.43 -13.76 9.27
N GLU A 781 -48.81 -14.88 9.90
CA GLU A 781 -49.64 -15.95 9.28
C GLU A 781 -50.95 -15.37 8.70
N GLY A 782 -51.18 -15.58 7.40
CA GLY A 782 -52.35 -15.08 6.68
C GLY A 782 -52.39 -13.56 6.43
N VAL A 783 -51.30 -12.84 6.69
CA VAL A 783 -51.19 -11.39 6.46
C VAL A 783 -50.02 -11.06 5.53
N THR A 784 -48.80 -11.52 5.89
CA THR A 784 -47.54 -11.29 5.14
C THR A 784 -46.89 -12.62 4.75
N ASP A 785 -47.69 -13.57 4.25
CA ASP A 785 -47.25 -14.90 3.82
C ASP A 785 -47.94 -15.36 2.52
N TRP A 786 -47.59 -16.56 2.06
CA TRP A 786 -48.17 -17.24 0.88
C TRP A 786 -49.71 -17.35 0.90
N ALA A 787 -50.35 -17.31 2.08
CA ALA A 787 -51.79 -17.39 2.18
C ALA A 787 -52.49 -16.07 1.81
N ASN A 788 -51.75 -14.96 1.70
CA ASN A 788 -52.25 -13.69 1.20
C ASN A 788 -51.71 -13.34 -0.22
N PRO A 789 -52.54 -13.47 -1.28
CA PRO A 789 -52.11 -13.20 -2.66
C PRO A 789 -52.01 -11.71 -3.03
N GLN A 790 -52.50 -10.79 -2.18
CA GLN A 790 -52.44 -9.34 -2.39
C GLN A 790 -52.30 -8.63 -1.05
N LEU A 791 -51.15 -7.99 -0.79
CA LEU A 791 -50.90 -7.27 0.46
C LEU A 791 -51.66 -5.94 0.49
N ASP A 792 -52.00 -5.49 1.70
CA ASP A 792 -52.57 -4.14 1.92
C ASP A 792 -51.45 -3.10 1.78
N GLU A 793 -51.72 -2.03 1.03
CA GLU A 793 -50.78 -0.95 0.75
C GLU A 793 -50.23 -0.29 2.04
N ALA A 794 -51.02 -0.31 3.12
CA ALA A 794 -50.58 0.16 4.43
C ALA A 794 -49.39 -0.62 5.03
N LEU A 795 -49.00 -1.75 4.43
CA LEU A 795 -47.86 -2.58 4.85
C LEU A 795 -46.55 -2.22 4.12
N ARG A 796 -46.55 -1.31 3.12
CA ARG A 796 -45.35 -0.98 2.31
C ARG A 796 -44.14 -0.66 3.19
N PHE A 797 -44.29 0.31 4.07
CA PHE A 797 -43.27 0.78 5.01
C PHE A 797 -43.37 0.13 6.41
N GLN A 798 -44.13 -0.96 6.57
CA GLN A 798 -43.96 -1.79 7.76
C GLN A 798 -42.62 -2.52 7.61
N SER A 799 -41.74 -2.23 8.56
CA SER A 799 -40.42 -2.84 8.69
C SER A 799 -40.13 -2.89 10.18
N ASP A 800 -39.68 -4.05 10.68
CA ASP A 800 -39.23 -4.25 12.07
C ASP A 800 -37.69 -4.25 12.14
N VAL A 801 -37.05 -4.46 10.98
CA VAL A 801 -35.60 -4.38 10.74
C VAL A 801 -35.31 -3.25 9.76
N ARG A 802 -34.11 -2.67 9.86
CA ARG A 802 -33.53 -1.67 8.97
C ARG A 802 -32.29 -2.27 8.31
N LEU A 803 -32.21 -2.24 6.97
CA LEU A 803 -30.96 -2.52 6.27
C LEU A 803 -29.96 -1.39 6.57
N THR A 804 -28.78 -1.74 7.10
CA THR A 804 -27.68 -0.81 7.35
C THR A 804 -26.60 -0.90 6.27
N GLY A 805 -26.37 -2.07 5.68
CA GLY A 805 -25.47 -2.20 4.53
C GLY A 805 -25.54 -3.53 3.80
N THR A 806 -24.72 -3.65 2.75
CA THR A 806 -24.54 -4.89 1.98
C THR A 806 -23.14 -5.00 1.40
N ALA A 807 -22.66 -6.23 1.18
CA ALA A 807 -21.47 -6.51 0.36
C ALA A 807 -21.86 -7.34 -0.88
N TYR A 808 -21.60 -6.84 -2.09
CA TYR A 808 -21.89 -7.55 -3.36
C TYR A 808 -20.64 -8.24 -3.95
N PHE A 809 -20.84 -9.39 -4.62
CA PHE A 809 -19.73 -10.28 -5.06
C PHE A 809 -19.72 -10.70 -6.53
N ASP A 810 -20.87 -10.79 -7.21
CA ASP A 810 -21.07 -10.85 -8.67
C ASP A 810 -22.57 -10.57 -8.92
N PHE A 811 -22.94 -10.27 -10.17
CA PHE A 811 -24.31 -10.44 -10.64
C PHE A 811 -24.32 -10.75 -12.14
N GLY A 812 -24.56 -12.03 -12.47
CA GLY A 812 -24.19 -12.68 -13.73
C GLY A 812 -24.38 -11.87 -15.02
N GLY A 813 -23.28 -11.30 -15.52
CA GLY A 813 -23.17 -10.73 -16.88
C GLY A 813 -23.91 -9.41 -17.13
N ALA A 814 -24.37 -8.72 -16.09
CA ALA A 814 -25.07 -7.43 -16.19
C ALA A 814 -24.59 -6.39 -15.15
N ALA A 815 -23.51 -6.65 -14.42
CA ALA A 815 -23.01 -5.78 -13.35
C ALA A 815 -22.70 -4.34 -13.82
N TYR A 816 -23.12 -3.36 -13.01
CA TYR A 816 -22.80 -1.93 -13.14
C TYR A 816 -21.75 -1.50 -12.10
N TRP A 817 -20.80 -2.39 -11.80
CA TRP A 817 -19.75 -2.26 -10.76
C TRP A 817 -18.66 -3.34 -10.96
N GLU A 818 -17.54 -3.22 -10.25
CA GLU A 818 -16.50 -4.27 -10.12
C GLU A 818 -16.68 -5.09 -8.82
N THR A 819 -16.18 -6.33 -8.77
CA THR A 819 -16.38 -7.26 -7.64
C THR A 819 -15.17 -8.18 -7.37
N PRO A 820 -15.02 -8.77 -6.16
CA PRO A 820 -13.82 -9.51 -5.74
C PRO A 820 -13.49 -10.83 -6.49
N GLY A 821 -14.34 -11.27 -7.42
CA GLY A 821 -14.09 -12.44 -8.28
C GLY A 821 -14.32 -13.82 -7.63
N ASP A 822 -14.20 -14.87 -8.44
CA ASP A 822 -14.46 -16.28 -8.08
C ASP A 822 -13.21 -17.04 -7.56
N GLY A 823 -12.11 -16.32 -7.34
CA GLY A 823 -10.82 -16.85 -6.93
C GLY A 823 -10.64 -17.10 -5.43
N GLU A 824 -9.38 -17.25 -5.02
CA GLU A 824 -9.00 -17.52 -3.62
C GLU A 824 -9.29 -16.33 -2.69
N ALA A 825 -9.01 -15.10 -3.12
CA ALA A 825 -9.37 -13.88 -2.39
C ALA A 825 -10.90 -13.74 -2.21
N GLY A 826 -11.69 -14.00 -3.27
CA GLY A 826 -13.15 -14.03 -3.18
C GLY A 826 -13.68 -15.09 -2.21
N ARG A 827 -13.06 -16.28 -2.20
CA ARG A 827 -13.35 -17.36 -1.22
C ARG A 827 -13.05 -16.92 0.21
N ALA A 828 -11.91 -16.27 0.45
CA ALA A 828 -11.53 -15.75 1.76
C ALA A 828 -12.49 -14.65 2.25
N ALA A 829 -12.84 -13.69 1.39
CA ALA A 829 -13.81 -12.65 1.70
C ALA A 829 -15.20 -13.22 2.05
N VAL A 830 -15.68 -14.24 1.32
CA VAL A 830 -16.93 -14.94 1.65
C VAL A 830 -16.82 -15.70 2.98
N LYS A 831 -15.70 -16.37 3.28
CA LYS A 831 -15.47 -17.01 4.59
C LYS A 831 -15.55 -16.00 5.73
N ARG A 832 -14.84 -14.87 5.61
CA ARG A 832 -14.80 -13.79 6.62
C ARG A 832 -16.19 -13.24 6.95
N ILE A 833 -16.98 -12.88 5.93
CA ILE A 833 -18.36 -12.41 6.17
C ILE A 833 -19.21 -13.50 6.84
N VAL A 834 -19.10 -14.76 6.39
CA VAL A 834 -19.83 -15.89 7.00
C VAL A 834 -19.37 -16.20 8.44
N ALA A 835 -18.13 -15.89 8.80
CA ALA A 835 -17.57 -16.07 10.14
C ALA A 835 -18.05 -15.03 11.17
N HIS A 836 -18.19 -13.76 10.77
CA HIS A 836 -18.42 -12.66 11.71
C HIS A 836 -19.76 -11.92 11.53
N GLU A 837 -20.29 -11.84 10.31
CA GLU A 837 -21.40 -10.94 9.97
C GLU A 837 -22.65 -11.69 9.49
N GLY A 838 -22.49 -12.89 8.94
CA GLY A 838 -23.60 -13.80 8.63
C GLY A 838 -23.67 -14.29 7.18
N PRO A 839 -24.80 -14.90 6.78
CA PRO A 839 -24.86 -15.70 5.55
C PRO A 839 -24.75 -14.88 4.25
N VAL A 840 -23.87 -15.31 3.35
CA VAL A 840 -23.76 -14.77 1.98
C VAL A 840 -24.78 -15.45 1.07
N VAL A 841 -25.58 -14.67 0.33
CA VAL A 841 -26.48 -15.20 -0.70
C VAL A 841 -25.69 -15.61 -1.93
N ALA A 842 -26.03 -16.77 -2.51
CA ALA A 842 -25.38 -17.34 -3.68
C ALA A 842 -26.41 -17.97 -4.64
N GLU A 843 -26.15 -18.00 -5.95
CA GLU A 843 -26.93 -18.79 -6.92
C GLU A 843 -26.13 -19.97 -7.48
N PHE A 844 -26.84 -21.05 -7.87
CA PHE A 844 -26.24 -22.18 -8.58
C PHE A 844 -27.25 -22.94 -9.43
N TYR A 845 -26.79 -23.92 -10.22
CA TYR A 845 -27.67 -24.82 -10.97
C TYR A 845 -28.21 -25.96 -10.11
N SER A 846 -29.49 -25.89 -9.74
CA SER A 846 -30.18 -26.84 -8.84
C SER A 846 -30.42 -28.25 -9.41
N GLY A 847 -30.01 -28.50 -10.65
CA GLY A 847 -30.33 -29.69 -11.44
C GLY A 847 -29.90 -31.01 -10.81
N GLN A 848 -30.87 -31.75 -10.23
CA GLN A 848 -30.69 -33.06 -9.57
C GLN A 848 -30.38 -34.25 -10.52
N GLY A 849 -29.56 -34.01 -11.55
CA GLY A 849 -29.18 -34.99 -12.57
C GLY A 849 -27.99 -35.85 -12.15
N LEU A 850 -26.85 -35.71 -12.84
CA LEU A 850 -25.59 -36.30 -12.37
C LEU A 850 -24.91 -35.42 -11.31
N ASN A 851 -25.33 -34.16 -11.19
CA ASN A 851 -24.69 -33.12 -10.40
C ASN A 851 -24.96 -33.26 -8.90
N PHE A 852 -26.08 -33.89 -8.52
CA PHE A 852 -26.50 -34.06 -7.12
C PHE A 852 -26.28 -35.50 -6.62
N ASN A 853 -25.61 -35.68 -5.48
CA ASN A 853 -25.59 -36.95 -4.76
C ASN A 853 -26.60 -36.95 -3.60
N GLY A 854 -27.77 -37.55 -3.84
CA GLY A 854 -28.82 -37.71 -2.83
C GLY A 854 -28.51 -38.68 -1.67
N GLU A 855 -27.39 -39.41 -1.68
CA GLU A 855 -26.90 -40.15 -0.49
C GLU A 855 -26.00 -39.30 0.41
N ARG A 856 -25.53 -38.14 -0.07
CA ARG A 856 -24.59 -37.24 0.62
C ARG A 856 -25.03 -35.78 0.70
N SER A 857 -26.20 -35.46 0.15
CA SER A 857 -26.74 -34.09 0.09
C SER A 857 -25.70 -33.10 -0.42
N CYS A 858 -25.08 -33.38 -1.57
CA CYS A 858 -24.06 -32.50 -2.15
C CYS A 858 -24.19 -32.32 -3.66
N TYR A 859 -23.82 -31.13 -4.15
CA TYR A 859 -23.92 -30.67 -5.53
C TYR A 859 -22.54 -30.32 -6.13
N TYR A 860 -22.31 -30.73 -7.36
CA TYR A 860 -21.21 -30.29 -8.20
C TYR A 860 -21.56 -30.36 -9.70
N THR A 861 -21.49 -29.21 -10.37
CA THR A 861 -21.69 -29.03 -11.80
C THR A 861 -20.34 -28.76 -12.48
N ALA A 862 -19.84 -29.74 -13.23
CA ALA A 862 -18.56 -29.59 -13.91
C ALA A 862 -18.60 -28.54 -15.05
N PRO A 863 -17.49 -27.81 -15.31
CA PRO A 863 -17.39 -26.83 -16.40
C PRO A 863 -17.88 -27.34 -17.76
N GLY A 864 -18.65 -26.51 -18.46
CA GLY A 864 -19.17 -26.83 -19.80
C GLY A 864 -20.34 -27.84 -19.83
N THR A 865 -20.98 -28.11 -18.69
CA THR A 865 -22.20 -28.94 -18.62
C THR A 865 -23.32 -28.31 -19.47
N VAL A 866 -23.65 -28.96 -20.59
CA VAL A 866 -24.54 -28.38 -21.62
C VAL A 866 -25.96 -28.16 -21.10
N GLY A 867 -26.33 -26.89 -20.92
CA GLY A 867 -27.65 -26.49 -20.44
C GLY A 867 -27.76 -26.35 -18.92
N ALA A 868 -26.65 -26.43 -18.19
CA ALA A 868 -26.55 -25.87 -16.85
C ALA A 868 -26.31 -24.36 -16.94
N ALA A 869 -27.01 -23.63 -16.07
CA ALA A 869 -26.88 -22.20 -15.77
C ALA A 869 -27.51 -22.01 -14.37
N PRO A 870 -27.16 -20.96 -13.62
CA PRO A 870 -27.80 -20.72 -12.33
C PRO A 870 -29.33 -20.65 -12.46
N ASP A 871 -30.04 -21.32 -11.55
CA ASP A 871 -31.52 -21.33 -11.53
C ASP A 871 -32.14 -21.30 -10.14
N HIS A 872 -31.34 -21.24 -9.07
CA HIS A 872 -31.83 -21.23 -7.69
C HIS A 872 -30.86 -20.56 -6.70
N TYR A 873 -31.38 -19.61 -5.90
CA TYR A 873 -30.65 -18.94 -4.82
C TYR A 873 -30.67 -19.72 -3.50
N VAL A 874 -29.58 -19.65 -2.76
CA VAL A 874 -29.39 -20.19 -1.40
C VAL A 874 -28.59 -19.21 -0.53
N ALA A 875 -28.51 -19.47 0.78
CA ALA A 875 -27.58 -18.74 1.65
C ALA A 875 -26.43 -19.68 2.07
N ILE A 876 -25.19 -19.31 1.77
CA ILE A 876 -23.99 -19.94 2.33
C ILE A 876 -23.93 -19.59 3.82
N VAL A 877 -23.81 -20.61 4.67
CA VAL A 877 -23.75 -20.45 6.13
C VAL A 877 -22.47 -21.02 6.73
N GLY A 878 -21.62 -21.68 5.94
CA GLY A 878 -20.37 -22.25 6.43
C GLY A 878 -19.64 -23.02 5.35
N TRP A 879 -18.63 -23.80 5.74
CA TRP A 879 -17.78 -24.55 4.83
C TRP A 879 -17.04 -25.71 5.52
N ASP A 880 -16.41 -26.55 4.72
CA ASP A 880 -15.49 -27.62 5.10
C ASP A 880 -14.48 -27.79 3.96
N ASP A 881 -13.23 -27.36 4.19
CA ASP A 881 -12.13 -27.44 3.21
C ASP A 881 -11.68 -28.89 2.99
N ASP A 882 -11.85 -29.75 4.00
CA ASP A 882 -11.58 -31.19 3.94
C ASP A 882 -12.78 -31.98 3.36
N PHE A 883 -13.86 -31.31 2.90
CA PHE A 883 -15.10 -31.98 2.48
C PHE A 883 -14.83 -32.99 1.35
N PRO A 884 -14.95 -34.31 1.58
CA PRO A 884 -14.33 -35.26 0.68
C PRO A 884 -15.01 -35.31 -0.69
N ARG A 885 -14.24 -35.08 -1.75
CA ARG A 885 -14.67 -35.10 -3.16
C ARG A 885 -15.21 -36.45 -3.61
N GLU A 886 -14.79 -37.52 -2.94
CA GLU A 886 -15.38 -38.86 -3.06
C GLU A 886 -16.87 -38.92 -2.66
N SER A 887 -17.39 -37.89 -1.97
CA SER A 887 -18.81 -37.71 -1.65
C SER A 887 -19.63 -37.28 -2.87
N PHE A 888 -19.05 -36.60 -3.86
CA PHE A 888 -19.72 -36.30 -5.13
C PHE A 888 -19.71 -37.51 -6.09
N ASN A 889 -20.65 -37.51 -7.04
CA ASN A 889 -20.93 -38.64 -7.93
C ASN A 889 -19.71 -39.01 -8.79
N GLU A 890 -19.45 -40.31 -9.02
CA GLU A 890 -18.29 -40.76 -9.82
C GLU A 890 -18.24 -40.19 -11.26
N GLY A 891 -19.39 -39.75 -11.81
CA GLY A 891 -19.49 -39.10 -13.12
C GLY A 891 -19.53 -37.56 -13.10
N MET A 892 -19.57 -36.93 -11.93
CA MET A 892 -19.50 -35.48 -11.67
C MET A 892 -18.81 -35.32 -10.32
N ARG A 893 -17.47 -35.27 -10.34
CA ARG A 893 -16.62 -35.18 -9.15
C ARG A 893 -15.59 -34.05 -9.34
N PRO A 894 -15.40 -33.17 -8.35
CA PRO A 894 -14.35 -32.17 -8.36
C PRO A 894 -12.94 -32.79 -8.29
N GLU A 895 -11.94 -32.04 -8.74
CA GLU A 895 -10.54 -32.46 -8.74
C GLU A 895 -9.96 -32.51 -7.32
N PHE A 896 -10.36 -31.57 -6.46
CA PHE A 896 -9.93 -31.39 -5.07
C PHE A 896 -11.08 -31.60 -4.07
N ASP A 897 -10.73 -31.71 -2.80
CA ASP A 897 -11.67 -31.68 -1.67
C ASP A 897 -12.11 -30.23 -1.38
N GLY A 898 -13.21 -30.02 -0.64
CA GLY A 898 -13.69 -28.69 -0.24
C GLY A 898 -15.09 -28.32 -0.73
N ALA A 899 -15.94 -27.81 0.19
CA ALA A 899 -17.32 -27.43 -0.09
C ALA A 899 -17.90 -26.36 0.85
N TRP A 900 -18.81 -25.55 0.31
CA TRP A 900 -19.68 -24.65 1.07
C TRP A 900 -20.87 -25.41 1.65
N LEU A 901 -21.21 -25.13 2.92
CA LEU A 901 -22.46 -25.51 3.56
C LEU A 901 -23.52 -24.45 3.26
N VAL A 902 -24.63 -24.84 2.62
CA VAL A 902 -25.70 -23.92 2.24
C VAL A 902 -27.04 -24.26 2.91
N LYS A 903 -27.75 -23.21 3.32
CA LYS A 903 -29.13 -23.21 3.83
C LYS A 903 -30.10 -22.97 2.68
N ASN A 904 -31.12 -23.83 2.58
CA ASN A 904 -32.08 -23.82 1.48
C ASN A 904 -33.50 -23.41 1.90
N SER A 905 -34.30 -23.05 0.91
CA SER A 905 -35.69 -22.59 1.00
C SER A 905 -36.73 -23.64 0.62
N TRP A 906 -36.37 -24.92 0.38
CA TRP A 906 -37.32 -26.01 0.06
C TRP A 906 -37.88 -26.74 1.30
N GLY A 907 -37.58 -26.27 2.51
CA GLY A 907 -38.02 -26.87 3.77
C GLY A 907 -37.18 -28.05 4.26
N THR A 908 -37.41 -28.43 5.51
CA THR A 908 -36.59 -29.40 6.27
C THR A 908 -36.72 -30.87 5.83
N GLU A 909 -37.56 -31.18 4.84
CA GLU A 909 -37.66 -32.54 4.24
C GLU A 909 -36.67 -32.76 3.09
N GLN A 910 -35.88 -31.75 2.69
CA GLN A 910 -34.85 -31.84 1.64
C GLN A 910 -33.44 -31.85 2.23
N GLY A 911 -32.50 -32.56 1.59
CA GLY A 911 -31.08 -32.57 2.00
C GLY A 911 -30.85 -33.03 3.45
N GLU A 912 -29.88 -32.40 4.11
CA GLU A 912 -29.60 -32.54 5.53
C GLU A 912 -30.51 -31.61 6.35
N SER A 913 -31.78 -31.97 6.52
CA SER A 913 -32.77 -31.17 7.27
C SER A 913 -32.99 -29.74 6.73
N GLY A 914 -32.80 -29.53 5.43
CA GLY A 914 -32.87 -28.23 4.76
C GLY A 914 -31.53 -27.64 4.33
N TYR A 915 -30.42 -28.32 4.64
CA TYR A 915 -29.06 -27.92 4.24
C TYR A 915 -28.49 -28.88 3.20
N PHE A 916 -27.49 -28.43 2.44
CA PHE A 916 -26.68 -29.29 1.58
C PHE A 916 -25.30 -28.66 1.33
N TRP A 917 -24.42 -29.40 0.64
CA TRP A 917 -23.06 -28.97 0.33
C TRP A 917 -22.91 -28.63 -1.15
N ILE A 918 -22.20 -27.56 -1.51
CA ILE A 918 -21.82 -27.23 -2.89
C ILE A 918 -20.30 -27.23 -2.97
N SER A 919 -19.72 -27.98 -3.91
CA SER A 919 -18.26 -27.99 -4.09
C SER A 919 -17.70 -26.60 -4.42
N TYR A 920 -16.51 -26.32 -3.91
CA TYR A 920 -15.70 -25.15 -4.25
C TYR A 920 -15.38 -24.99 -5.75
N GLU A 921 -15.57 -26.03 -6.56
CA GLU A 921 -15.35 -26.04 -8.01
C GLU A 921 -16.65 -26.00 -8.85
N ASP A 922 -17.84 -25.85 -8.24
CA ASP A 922 -19.10 -25.87 -9.01
C ASP A 922 -19.14 -24.70 -10.01
N ALA A 923 -19.05 -25.02 -11.30
CA ALA A 923 -18.94 -24.06 -12.40
C ALA A 923 -20.26 -23.33 -12.74
N THR A 924 -21.21 -23.34 -11.80
CA THR A 924 -22.43 -22.53 -11.81
C THR A 924 -22.67 -21.80 -10.50
N LEU A 925 -21.81 -21.96 -9.48
CA LEU A 925 -21.91 -21.21 -8.23
C LEU A 925 -21.45 -19.77 -8.45
N SER A 926 -22.30 -18.81 -8.10
CA SER A 926 -22.00 -17.37 -8.02
C SER A 926 -22.32 -16.87 -6.61
N PHE A 927 -21.52 -15.93 -6.10
CA PHE A 927 -21.78 -15.24 -4.84
C PHE A 927 -22.45 -13.90 -5.15
N GLU A 928 -23.56 -13.59 -4.49
CA GLU A 928 -24.42 -12.47 -4.89
C GLU A 928 -24.28 -11.29 -3.92
N ALA A 929 -24.69 -11.49 -2.65
CA ALA A 929 -24.80 -10.42 -1.66
C ALA A 929 -24.81 -10.92 -0.21
N ALA A 930 -24.18 -10.19 0.71
CA ALA A 930 -24.47 -10.23 2.15
C ALA A 930 -25.36 -9.03 2.55
N LEU A 931 -26.23 -9.20 3.55
CA LEU A 931 -27.16 -8.17 4.03
C LEU A 931 -27.03 -7.95 5.55
N PHE A 932 -26.79 -6.71 5.95
CA PHE A 932 -26.56 -6.29 7.33
C PHE A 932 -27.70 -5.38 7.82
N GLY A 933 -28.07 -5.45 9.10
CA GLY A 933 -29.17 -4.61 9.59
C GLY A 933 -29.44 -4.53 11.09
N GLU A 934 -30.01 -3.41 11.50
CA GLU A 934 -30.40 -3.14 12.88
C GLU A 934 -31.90 -3.46 13.16
N VAL A 935 -32.27 -3.55 14.44
CA VAL A 935 -33.69 -3.48 14.83
C VAL A 935 -34.15 -2.04 14.62
N LYS A 936 -35.25 -1.84 13.89
CA LYS A 936 -35.73 -0.50 13.53
C LYS A 936 -36.09 0.31 14.78
N ARG A 937 -35.48 1.51 14.89
CA ARG A 937 -35.65 2.42 16.03
C ARG A 937 -37.07 3.04 16.04
N GLU A 938 -37.72 3.11 17.22
CA GLU A 938 -39.10 3.60 17.30
C GLU A 938 -39.19 5.09 16.93
N GLY A 939 -40.01 5.40 15.93
CA GLY A 939 -40.21 6.77 15.44
C GLY A 939 -39.17 7.25 14.42
N GLU A 940 -38.23 6.41 14.00
CA GLU A 940 -37.27 6.73 12.93
C GLU A 940 -37.99 7.13 11.62
N ALA A 941 -37.47 8.15 10.94
CA ALA A 941 -37.85 8.52 9.58
C ALA A 941 -36.64 8.42 8.63
N VAL A 942 -36.93 8.28 7.34
CA VAL A 942 -35.93 8.24 6.27
C VAL A 942 -36.32 9.25 5.20
N TYR A 943 -35.47 10.24 5.00
CA TYR A 943 -35.55 11.18 3.89
C TYR A 943 -34.78 10.59 2.71
N GLN A 944 -35.47 10.45 1.57
CA GLN A 944 -34.97 9.77 0.37
C GLN A 944 -35.80 10.22 -0.84
N TYR A 945 -35.20 10.12 -2.03
CA TYR A 945 -35.88 10.33 -3.31
C TYR A 945 -35.70 9.12 -4.27
N ASP A 946 -34.76 8.22 -3.97
CA ASP A 946 -34.54 6.95 -4.69
C ASP A 946 -35.47 5.84 -4.16
N ALA A 947 -36.76 5.94 -4.47
CA ALA A 947 -37.81 5.02 -4.03
C ALA A 947 -37.59 3.56 -4.48
N SER A 948 -36.84 3.37 -5.56
CA SER A 948 -36.46 2.09 -6.18
C SER A 948 -34.99 1.70 -5.94
N GLY A 949 -34.24 2.51 -5.18
CA GLY A 949 -32.83 2.31 -4.88
C GLY A 949 -31.88 2.41 -6.08
N TRP A 950 -30.70 1.80 -5.93
CA TRP A 950 -29.66 1.75 -6.96
C TRP A 950 -30.11 0.91 -8.15
N THR A 951 -30.29 1.52 -9.32
CA THR A 951 -30.70 0.80 -10.55
C THR A 951 -29.69 0.90 -11.69
N ASN A 952 -28.76 1.85 -11.60
CA ASN A 952 -27.70 2.10 -12.57
C ASN A 952 -26.59 2.94 -11.90
N SER A 953 -25.43 3.04 -12.54
CA SER A 953 -24.26 3.78 -12.04
C SER A 953 -23.90 4.92 -13.00
N LEU A 954 -23.52 6.08 -12.46
CA LEU A 954 -23.25 7.30 -13.20
C LEU A 954 -21.80 7.78 -13.00
N SER A 955 -21.16 8.15 -14.10
CA SER A 955 -19.89 8.87 -14.12
C SER A 955 -20.11 10.30 -14.59
N VAL A 956 -19.50 11.25 -13.88
CA VAL A 956 -19.58 12.69 -14.15
C VAL A 956 -18.25 13.27 -14.66
N GLY A 957 -17.18 12.47 -14.70
CA GLY A 957 -15.86 12.89 -15.17
C GLY A 957 -14.76 11.83 -15.07
N GLY A 958 -14.95 10.79 -14.25
CA GLY A 958 -14.00 9.70 -14.03
C GLY A 958 -14.39 8.85 -12.82
N THR A 959 -13.38 8.35 -12.11
CA THR A 959 -13.46 7.55 -10.87
C THR A 959 -13.96 8.33 -9.65
N VAL A 960 -14.05 9.67 -9.72
CA VAL A 960 -14.54 10.54 -8.65
C VAL A 960 -15.82 11.26 -9.06
N GLY A 961 -16.75 11.39 -8.12
CA GLY A 961 -17.96 12.19 -8.29
C GLY A 961 -18.60 12.59 -6.95
N TRP A 962 -19.49 13.57 -7.01
CA TRP A 962 -20.33 13.99 -5.89
C TRP A 962 -21.81 13.78 -6.24
N ALA A 963 -22.58 13.30 -5.27
CA ALA A 963 -24.04 13.22 -5.31
C ALA A 963 -24.63 13.97 -4.11
N ALA A 964 -25.79 14.60 -4.26
CA ALA A 964 -26.46 15.26 -3.13
C ALA A 964 -27.99 15.25 -3.26
N ASN A 965 -28.68 15.24 -2.12
CA ASN A 965 -30.13 15.46 -2.03
C ASN A 965 -30.42 16.62 -1.07
N VAL A 966 -31.38 17.48 -1.41
CA VAL A 966 -31.85 18.59 -0.56
C VAL A 966 -33.24 18.28 -0.05
N PHE A 967 -33.38 18.15 1.27
CA PHE A 967 -34.59 17.76 1.98
C PHE A 967 -35.17 18.91 2.82
N ALA A 968 -36.40 18.74 3.31
CA ALA A 968 -37.03 19.59 4.32
C ALA A 968 -37.56 18.73 5.47
N SER A 969 -37.15 19.06 6.70
CA SER A 969 -37.52 18.29 7.90
C SER A 969 -39.01 18.51 8.26
N GLU A 970 -39.76 17.42 8.47
CA GLU A 970 -41.19 17.47 8.81
C GLU A 970 -41.48 17.90 10.25
N ARG A 971 -40.50 17.74 11.16
CA ARG A 971 -40.70 17.78 12.62
C ARG A 971 -39.42 18.22 13.35
N ASP A 972 -39.51 18.53 14.64
CA ASP A 972 -38.31 18.71 15.46
C ASP A 972 -37.62 17.34 15.66
N GLU A 973 -36.41 17.18 15.14
CA GLU A 973 -35.69 15.91 15.10
C GLU A 973 -34.16 16.09 15.11
N THR A 974 -33.46 14.97 15.05
CA THR A 974 -32.00 14.86 14.90
C THR A 974 -31.70 13.94 13.73
N LEU A 975 -30.85 14.38 12.81
CA LEU A 975 -30.22 13.57 11.77
C LEU A 975 -28.94 12.97 12.34
N ASP A 976 -28.87 11.64 12.45
CA ASP A 976 -27.73 10.94 13.06
C ASP A 976 -26.93 10.08 12.08
N ARG A 977 -27.53 9.62 10.97
CA ARG A 977 -26.85 8.78 9.98
C ARG A 977 -27.27 9.08 8.55
N VAL A 978 -26.38 8.80 7.61
CA VAL A 978 -26.57 8.98 6.17
C VAL A 978 -26.36 7.65 5.46
N GLN A 979 -27.28 7.27 4.55
CA GLN A 979 -27.20 6.02 3.78
C GLN A 979 -27.06 6.31 2.29
N PHE A 980 -26.12 5.64 1.63
CA PHE A 980 -25.84 5.75 0.19
C PHE A 980 -25.35 4.39 -0.35
N CYS A 981 -24.88 4.35 -1.60
CA CYS A 981 -24.29 3.13 -2.17
C CYS A 981 -22.88 3.40 -2.71
N THR A 982 -21.97 2.46 -2.48
CA THR A 982 -20.66 2.35 -3.11
C THR A 982 -20.73 1.43 -4.33
N THR A 983 -19.96 1.76 -5.36
CA THR A 983 -20.13 1.19 -6.72
C THR A 983 -18.90 0.40 -7.19
N GLY A 984 -17.97 0.09 -6.29
CA GLY A 984 -16.77 -0.70 -6.57
C GLY A 984 -16.00 -1.02 -5.30
N ILE A 985 -14.95 -1.83 -5.46
CA ILE A 985 -14.05 -2.25 -4.39
C ILE A 985 -13.25 -1.04 -3.90
N GLY A 986 -13.07 -0.92 -2.58
CA GLY A 986 -12.27 0.13 -1.95
C GLY A 986 -12.82 1.55 -2.16
N THR A 987 -14.14 1.71 -2.29
CA THR A 987 -14.74 3.04 -2.51
C THR A 987 -14.56 3.91 -1.27
N SER A 988 -13.75 4.96 -1.37
CA SER A 988 -13.61 5.98 -0.32
C SER A 988 -14.73 7.02 -0.46
N TYR A 989 -15.25 7.46 0.70
CA TYR A 989 -16.37 8.39 0.77
C TYR A 989 -16.13 9.53 1.76
N ALA A 990 -16.77 10.67 1.50
CA ALA A 990 -16.90 11.76 2.47
C ALA A 990 -18.31 12.34 2.39
N VAL A 991 -18.96 12.48 3.54
CA VAL A 991 -20.30 13.04 3.69
C VAL A 991 -20.20 14.44 4.30
N GLU A 992 -21.08 15.35 3.85
CA GLU A 992 -21.25 16.69 4.41
C GLU A 992 -22.76 16.96 4.59
N VAL A 993 -23.12 17.63 5.69
CA VAL A 993 -24.51 18.04 5.96
C VAL A 993 -24.59 19.56 6.10
N TYR A 994 -25.40 20.20 5.25
CA TYR A 994 -25.61 21.65 5.30
C TYR A 994 -27.05 22.01 5.70
N ARG A 995 -27.21 22.92 6.67
CA ARG A 995 -28.51 23.47 7.06
C ARG A 995 -28.85 24.75 6.29
N GLY A 996 -30.12 24.95 5.99
CA GLY A 996 -30.58 26.08 5.18
C GLY A 996 -30.15 26.02 3.71
N ALA A 997 -29.75 24.83 3.23
CA ALA A 997 -29.47 24.57 1.81
C ALA A 997 -30.71 24.86 0.93
N THR A 998 -30.49 25.05 -0.38
CA THR A 998 -31.54 25.49 -1.31
C THR A 998 -31.47 24.78 -2.66
N ASP A 999 -32.59 24.73 -3.37
CA ASP A 999 -32.79 24.15 -4.71
C ASP A 999 -32.03 24.89 -5.85
N ALA A 1000 -30.96 25.62 -5.51
CA ALA A 1000 -30.03 26.26 -6.44
C ALA A 1000 -28.56 25.90 -6.18
N ASP A 1001 -28.24 25.34 -4.99
CA ASP A 1001 -26.90 24.91 -4.58
C ASP A 1001 -27.02 24.03 -3.32
N PRO A 1002 -26.68 22.72 -3.38
CA PRO A 1002 -26.76 21.84 -2.21
C PRO A 1002 -25.72 22.20 -1.13
N ARG A 1003 -24.62 22.88 -1.46
CA ARG A 1003 -23.62 23.37 -0.49
C ARG A 1003 -23.89 24.82 -0.04
N GLY A 1004 -24.98 25.45 -0.50
CA GLY A 1004 -25.32 26.85 -0.23
C GLY A 1004 -25.78 27.20 1.19
N GLY A 1005 -25.67 26.27 2.15
CA GLY A 1005 -26.11 26.41 3.54
C GLY A 1005 -24.96 26.60 4.55
N GLU A 1006 -25.26 26.36 5.82
CA GLU A 1006 -24.28 26.26 6.91
C GLU A 1006 -23.86 24.79 7.08
N LEU A 1007 -22.59 24.46 6.82
CA LEU A 1007 -22.02 23.13 7.10
C LEU A 1007 -22.06 22.87 8.61
N VAL A 1008 -22.64 21.75 9.03
CA VAL A 1008 -22.85 21.42 10.46
C VAL A 1008 -22.47 20.01 10.88
N ALA A 1009 -22.23 19.09 9.94
CA ALA A 1009 -21.60 17.81 10.22
C ALA A 1009 -20.86 17.30 8.98
N THR A 1010 -19.89 16.42 9.23
CA THR A 1010 -19.17 15.62 8.25
C THR A 1010 -19.25 14.14 8.67
N CYS A 1011 -18.75 13.27 7.80
CA CYS A 1011 -18.04 12.04 8.16
C CYS A 1011 -17.23 11.56 6.95
N ALA A 1012 -16.31 10.60 7.12
CA ALA A 1012 -15.56 9.99 6.03
C ALA A 1012 -15.21 8.53 6.36
N GLY A 1013 -14.89 7.75 5.33
CA GLY A 1013 -14.48 6.35 5.48
C GLY A 1013 -14.19 5.67 4.15
N VAL A 1014 -13.87 4.38 4.22
CA VAL A 1014 -13.65 3.51 3.06
C VAL A 1014 -14.53 2.27 3.21
N GLN A 1015 -15.17 1.86 2.12
CA GLN A 1015 -15.93 0.61 2.06
C GLN A 1015 -15.18 -0.38 1.17
N GLU A 1016 -14.74 -1.51 1.72
CA GLU A 1016 -14.04 -2.55 0.96
C GLU A 1016 -14.86 -3.09 -0.22
N THR A 1017 -16.16 -3.28 -0.05
CA THR A 1017 -17.05 -3.96 -1.00
C THR A 1017 -18.14 -3.05 -1.58
N PRO A 1018 -18.53 -3.20 -2.86
CA PRO A 1018 -19.66 -2.47 -3.42
C PRO A 1018 -20.97 -2.82 -2.70
N GLY A 1019 -21.80 -1.83 -2.41
CA GLY A 1019 -23.11 -2.06 -1.78
C GLY A 1019 -23.71 -0.84 -1.09
N TYR A 1020 -24.80 -1.05 -0.36
CA TYR A 1020 -25.34 -0.02 0.54
C TYR A 1020 -24.41 0.18 1.74
N VAL A 1021 -24.22 1.43 2.14
CA VAL A 1021 -23.45 1.84 3.32
C VAL A 1021 -24.30 2.83 4.11
N THR A 1022 -24.35 2.66 5.43
CA THR A 1022 -24.88 3.66 6.36
C THR A 1022 -23.72 4.15 7.21
N ALA A 1023 -23.47 5.46 7.19
CA ALA A 1023 -22.42 6.10 7.97
C ALA A 1023 -23.05 6.97 9.07
N ALA A 1024 -22.56 6.81 10.29
CA ALA A 1024 -22.71 7.78 11.36
C ALA A 1024 -22.23 9.16 10.92
N LEU A 1025 -22.90 10.20 11.45
CA LEU A 1025 -22.39 11.56 11.43
C LEU A 1025 -21.65 11.85 12.74
N ASP A 1026 -20.47 12.44 12.62
CA ASP A 1026 -19.53 12.66 13.72
C ASP A 1026 -20.16 13.44 14.91
N GLU A 1027 -21.09 14.37 14.61
CA GLU A 1027 -22.02 14.96 15.58
C GLU A 1027 -23.47 14.92 15.05
N PRO A 1028 -24.45 14.37 15.80
CA PRO A 1028 -25.85 14.32 15.37
C PRO A 1028 -26.52 15.70 15.20
N VAL A 1029 -26.99 16.00 13.99
CA VAL A 1029 -27.47 17.31 13.56
C VAL A 1029 -28.91 17.56 14.02
N ALA A 1030 -29.12 18.47 14.96
CA ALA A 1030 -30.44 18.86 15.45
C ALA A 1030 -31.19 19.78 14.45
N LEU A 1031 -32.26 19.27 13.83
CA LEU A 1031 -33.10 19.93 12.83
C LEU A 1031 -34.42 20.47 13.44
N SER A 1032 -35.03 21.45 12.78
CA SER A 1032 -36.30 22.08 13.19
C SER A 1032 -37.41 21.80 12.18
N ALA A 1033 -38.67 21.71 12.64
CA ALA A 1033 -39.80 21.50 11.72
C ALA A 1033 -39.90 22.59 10.64
N GLY A 1034 -39.81 22.19 9.37
CA GLY A 1034 -39.80 23.08 8.19
C GLY A 1034 -38.43 23.66 7.82
N GLU A 1035 -37.34 23.18 8.42
CA GLU A 1035 -35.96 23.55 8.08
C GLU A 1035 -35.45 22.72 6.88
N THR A 1036 -34.87 23.38 5.88
CA THR A 1036 -34.19 22.69 4.78
C THR A 1036 -32.79 22.26 5.21
N PHE A 1037 -32.36 21.10 4.71
CA PHE A 1037 -30.99 20.61 4.85
C PHE A 1037 -30.59 19.83 3.61
N SER A 1038 -29.30 19.71 3.33
CA SER A 1038 -28.78 18.81 2.30
C SER A 1038 -27.89 17.74 2.93
N VAL A 1039 -27.81 16.62 2.21
CA VAL A 1039 -26.77 15.62 2.39
C VAL A 1039 -25.97 15.58 1.09
N VAL A 1040 -24.67 15.82 1.18
CA VAL A 1040 -23.71 15.74 0.07
C VAL A 1040 -22.79 14.55 0.34
N VAL A 1041 -22.54 13.72 -0.66
CA VAL A 1041 -21.62 12.58 -0.60
C VAL A 1041 -20.63 12.66 -1.76
N ARG A 1042 -19.34 12.74 -1.46
CA ARG A 1042 -18.24 12.47 -2.39
C ARG A 1042 -18.00 10.96 -2.41
N LEU A 1043 -17.81 10.38 -3.59
CA LEU A 1043 -17.37 9.01 -3.79
C LEU A 1043 -16.16 9.00 -4.72
N GLN A 1044 -15.11 8.27 -4.33
CA GLN A 1044 -13.92 7.97 -5.13
C GLN A 1044 -13.77 6.45 -5.22
N ASN A 1045 -13.71 5.94 -6.44
CA ASN A 1045 -13.81 4.53 -6.75
C ASN A 1045 -12.82 4.21 -7.89
N GLU A 1046 -11.65 3.69 -7.52
CA GLU A 1046 -10.53 3.48 -8.45
C GLU A 1046 -10.65 2.19 -9.26
N SER A 1047 -11.33 1.18 -8.71
CA SER A 1047 -11.73 -0.02 -9.46
C SER A 1047 -12.74 0.32 -10.56
N TYR A 1048 -13.81 1.06 -10.23
CA TYR A 1048 -14.92 1.26 -11.16
C TYR A 1048 -15.29 2.73 -11.46
N ALA A 1049 -15.12 3.11 -12.72
CA ALA A 1049 -15.20 4.49 -13.23
C ALA A 1049 -16.60 5.17 -13.27
N TYR A 1050 -17.62 4.62 -12.61
CA TYR A 1050 -18.96 5.23 -12.48
C TYR A 1050 -19.34 5.31 -10.99
N PRO A 1051 -18.72 6.22 -10.21
CA PRO A 1051 -18.79 6.22 -8.75
C PRO A 1051 -20.19 6.39 -8.17
N LEU A 1052 -21.13 7.03 -8.87
CA LEU A 1052 -22.41 7.47 -8.30
C LEU A 1052 -23.57 6.49 -8.58
N ALA A 1053 -24.14 5.91 -7.54
CA ALA A 1053 -25.38 5.12 -7.65
C ALA A 1053 -26.62 6.00 -7.88
N VAL A 1054 -27.46 5.62 -8.85
CA VAL A 1054 -28.64 6.40 -9.26
C VAL A 1054 -29.90 5.55 -9.47
N GLU A 1055 -31.05 6.16 -9.20
CA GLU A 1055 -32.36 5.65 -9.62
C GLU A 1055 -32.60 6.03 -11.09
N THR A 1056 -33.15 5.10 -11.87
CA THR A 1056 -33.44 5.28 -13.29
C THR A 1056 -34.73 4.59 -13.71
N PHE A 1057 -35.47 5.22 -14.62
CA PHE A 1057 -36.65 4.65 -15.26
C PHE A 1057 -36.37 4.31 -16.74
N THR A 1058 -36.82 3.15 -17.22
CA THR A 1058 -36.69 2.73 -18.62
C THR A 1058 -38.07 2.40 -19.19
N PRO A 1059 -38.75 3.31 -19.92
CA PRO A 1059 -40.14 3.10 -20.33
C PRO A 1059 -40.28 1.99 -21.39
N ASP A 1060 -41.10 0.96 -21.16
CA ASP A 1060 -41.46 -0.03 -22.19
C ASP A 1060 -42.40 0.58 -23.27
N PRO A 1061 -41.96 0.70 -24.54
CA PRO A 1061 -42.81 1.18 -25.63
C PRO A 1061 -43.98 0.24 -25.99
N GLU A 1062 -44.02 -1.00 -25.52
CA GLU A 1062 -45.16 -1.92 -25.68
C GLU A 1062 -46.24 -1.72 -24.59
N VAL A 1063 -45.92 -1.10 -23.45
CA VAL A 1063 -46.85 -0.89 -22.30
C VAL A 1063 -47.08 0.61 -22.02
N ALA A 1064 -47.46 1.35 -23.06
CA ALA A 1064 -47.70 2.80 -22.98
C ALA A 1064 -48.68 3.19 -21.86
N GLY A 1065 -48.17 3.93 -20.86
CA GLY A 1065 -48.91 4.31 -19.65
C GLY A 1065 -48.56 3.50 -18.38
N ALA A 1066 -47.50 2.68 -18.41
CA ALA A 1066 -46.94 2.01 -17.23
C ALA A 1066 -46.01 2.90 -16.37
N GLU A 1067 -45.73 4.14 -16.81
CA GLU A 1067 -44.88 5.11 -16.12
C GLU A 1067 -45.28 5.23 -14.62
N PRO A 1068 -44.31 5.25 -13.67
CA PRO A 1068 -44.56 5.61 -12.28
C PRO A 1068 -45.31 6.94 -12.13
N GLU A 1069 -46.15 7.08 -11.11
CA GLU A 1069 -46.89 8.33 -10.86
C GLU A 1069 -46.06 9.33 -10.03
N HIS A 1070 -45.04 8.85 -9.29
CA HIS A 1070 -44.26 9.61 -8.29
C HIS A 1070 -42.73 9.46 -8.40
N MET A 1071 -42.17 8.80 -9.41
CA MET A 1071 -40.70 8.68 -9.49
C MET A 1071 -40.09 10.01 -9.97
N GLY A 1072 -39.27 10.66 -9.14
CA GLY A 1072 -38.75 12.02 -9.37
C GLY A 1072 -39.68 13.16 -8.93
N TYR A 1073 -40.82 12.84 -8.29
CA TYR A 1073 -41.87 13.81 -7.94
C TYR A 1073 -42.59 13.42 -6.64
N ASP A 1074 -42.78 14.40 -5.75
CA ASP A 1074 -43.48 14.15 -4.49
C ASP A 1074 -44.96 13.78 -4.68
N ALA A 1075 -45.62 13.43 -3.57
CA ALA A 1075 -47.06 13.13 -3.54
C ALA A 1075 -47.97 14.37 -3.82
N GLN A 1076 -47.40 15.53 -4.13
CA GLN A 1076 -48.11 16.74 -4.56
C GLN A 1076 -47.89 17.02 -6.06
N GLY A 1077 -46.91 16.38 -6.70
CA GLY A 1077 -46.48 16.59 -8.08
C GLY A 1077 -45.47 17.74 -8.25
N ASP A 1078 -44.91 18.25 -7.14
CA ASP A 1078 -43.72 19.09 -7.17
C ASP A 1078 -42.47 18.18 -7.26
N ARG A 1079 -41.34 18.72 -7.75
CA ARG A 1079 -40.18 17.91 -8.14
C ARG A 1079 -39.16 17.73 -7.00
N GLU A 1080 -38.66 16.50 -6.86
CA GLU A 1080 -37.58 16.10 -5.95
C GLU A 1080 -36.21 16.70 -6.37
N VAL A 1081 -35.38 17.04 -5.38
CA VAL A 1081 -34.18 17.87 -5.55
C VAL A 1081 -32.91 17.07 -5.29
N SER A 1082 -32.49 16.31 -6.32
CA SER A 1082 -31.17 15.69 -6.42
C SER A 1082 -30.17 16.56 -7.20
N TRP A 1083 -28.88 16.36 -6.96
CA TRP A 1083 -27.76 17.00 -7.64
C TRP A 1083 -26.60 16.02 -7.86
N VAL A 1084 -25.80 16.26 -8.90
CA VAL A 1084 -24.50 15.61 -9.13
C VAL A 1084 -23.44 16.64 -9.49
N SER A 1085 -22.17 16.35 -9.22
CA SER A 1085 -21.05 17.23 -9.59
C SER A 1085 -19.75 16.47 -9.83
N ALA A 1086 -18.92 16.97 -10.75
CA ALA A 1086 -17.61 16.42 -11.10
C ALA A 1086 -16.44 17.09 -10.35
N ASP A 1087 -16.69 18.22 -9.69
CA ASP A 1087 -15.69 19.06 -8.99
C ASP A 1087 -16.15 19.50 -7.58
N GLY A 1088 -17.37 19.14 -7.17
CA GLY A 1088 -18.01 19.57 -5.92
C GLY A 1088 -18.43 21.05 -5.90
N VAL A 1089 -18.32 21.78 -7.01
CA VAL A 1089 -18.54 23.23 -7.11
C VAL A 1089 -19.58 23.56 -8.19
N THR A 1090 -19.50 22.86 -9.31
CA THR A 1090 -20.41 22.94 -10.45
C THR A 1090 -21.44 21.82 -10.31
N TRP A 1091 -22.61 22.16 -9.77
CA TRP A 1091 -23.71 21.20 -9.58
C TRP A 1091 -24.63 21.17 -10.81
N GLU A 1092 -24.84 19.96 -11.35
CA GLU A 1092 -25.78 19.68 -12.42
C GLU A 1092 -26.95 18.81 -11.91
N ASP A 1093 -28.09 18.92 -12.60
CA ASP A 1093 -29.33 18.24 -12.25
C ASP A 1093 -29.36 16.83 -12.88
N PRO A 1094 -29.46 15.74 -12.08
CA PRO A 1094 -29.42 14.38 -12.60
C PRO A 1094 -30.62 14.00 -13.48
N ALA A 1095 -31.75 14.72 -13.40
CA ALA A 1095 -32.96 14.30 -14.08
C ALA A 1095 -32.84 14.32 -15.62
N GLY A 1096 -32.99 13.14 -16.22
CA GLY A 1096 -33.02 12.97 -17.67
C GLY A 1096 -31.65 12.79 -18.35
N TYR A 1097 -30.55 12.61 -17.60
CA TYR A 1097 -29.36 12.00 -18.20
C TYR A 1097 -29.73 10.60 -18.73
N GLY A 1098 -29.35 10.35 -19.98
CA GLY A 1098 -29.37 9.02 -20.58
C GLY A 1098 -27.96 8.44 -20.67
N HIS A 1099 -27.87 7.16 -20.98
CA HIS A 1099 -26.64 6.35 -21.05
C HIS A 1099 -25.69 6.74 -22.22
N ASP A 1100 -25.20 7.99 -22.25
CA ASP A 1100 -24.37 8.57 -23.32
C ASP A 1100 -23.49 9.76 -22.80
N LEU A 1101 -22.72 9.60 -21.71
CA LEU A 1101 -21.71 10.59 -21.28
C LEU A 1101 -20.26 10.08 -21.23
N ALA A 1102 -20.04 8.77 -21.03
CA ALA A 1102 -18.69 8.16 -21.04
C ALA A 1102 -17.95 8.23 -22.41
N LEU A 1103 -18.61 8.71 -23.47
CA LEU A 1103 -18.03 9.01 -24.79
C LEU A 1103 -18.24 10.50 -25.13
N GLY A 1104 -17.68 11.35 -24.26
CA GLY A 1104 -18.12 12.73 -24.08
C GLY A 1104 -18.10 13.64 -25.31
N LYS A 1105 -19.15 14.48 -25.41
CA LYS A 1105 -19.07 15.78 -26.09
C LYS A 1105 -20.19 16.76 -25.70
N ALA A 1106 -19.89 17.66 -24.76
CA ALA A 1106 -20.47 18.99 -24.79
C ALA A 1106 -20.03 19.69 -26.09
N GLY A 1107 -20.91 19.74 -27.09
CA GLY A 1107 -20.59 20.19 -28.44
C GLY A 1107 -20.42 21.70 -28.55
N SER A 1108 -19.18 22.20 -28.45
CA SER A 1108 -18.88 23.61 -28.68
C SER A 1108 -18.99 23.99 -30.17
N GLY A 1109 -19.83 24.98 -30.48
CA GLY A 1109 -20.00 25.50 -31.86
C GLY A 1109 -21.32 26.24 -32.08
N GLU A 1110 -21.26 27.56 -32.28
CA GLU A 1110 -22.43 28.45 -32.36
C GLU A 1110 -23.48 28.02 -33.42
N GLY A 1111 -24.70 27.74 -32.96
CA GLY A 1111 -25.82 27.33 -33.82
C GLY A 1111 -27.19 27.80 -33.31
N ALA A 1112 -27.29 29.06 -32.87
CA ALA A 1112 -28.46 29.59 -32.14
C ALA A 1112 -29.80 29.43 -32.90
N GLY A 1113 -30.61 28.45 -32.46
CA GLY A 1113 -32.00 28.24 -32.85
C GLY A 1113 -32.84 27.89 -31.63
N ALA A 1114 -33.56 28.87 -31.07
CA ALA A 1114 -34.34 28.69 -29.84
C ALA A 1114 -35.52 27.72 -30.05
N GLY A 1115 -35.66 26.69 -29.20
CA GLY A 1115 -36.80 25.78 -29.30
C GLY A 1115 -36.78 24.45 -28.54
N ALA A 1116 -36.26 24.39 -27.30
CA ALA A 1116 -36.62 23.37 -26.30
C ALA A 1116 -36.07 23.84 -24.93
N THR A 1117 -36.81 24.03 -23.83
CA THR A 1117 -38.28 24.08 -23.63
C THR A 1117 -39.09 22.84 -24.00
N VAL A 1118 -38.91 21.77 -23.23
CA VAL A 1118 -40.03 20.97 -22.70
C VAL A 1118 -39.91 21.13 -21.18
N ALA A 1119 -40.53 22.09 -20.49
CA ALA A 1119 -41.82 22.75 -20.74
C ALA A 1119 -42.96 21.74 -20.88
N LEU A 1120 -43.49 21.31 -19.74
CA LEU A 1120 -44.77 20.60 -19.63
C LEU A 1120 -45.82 21.23 -20.56
N ALA A 1121 -46.31 20.46 -21.53
CA ALA A 1121 -47.45 20.86 -22.31
C ALA A 1121 -48.69 20.85 -21.41
N ALA A 1122 -49.45 21.95 -21.39
CA ALA A 1122 -50.60 22.15 -20.49
C ALA A 1122 -51.84 21.29 -20.82
N ASP A 1123 -51.66 20.18 -21.54
CA ASP A 1123 -52.61 19.13 -21.86
C ASP A 1123 -52.08 17.69 -21.62
N GLY A 1124 -50.85 17.53 -21.09
CA GLY A 1124 -50.43 16.31 -20.38
C GLY A 1124 -50.17 15.06 -21.23
N THR A 1125 -49.50 15.19 -22.39
CA THR A 1125 -49.05 14.01 -23.16
C THR A 1125 -47.64 14.17 -23.70
N GLN A 1126 -46.74 13.24 -23.37
CA GLN A 1126 -45.46 13.06 -24.08
C GLN A 1126 -45.69 12.43 -25.47
N ALA A 1127 -44.72 12.61 -26.38
CA ALA A 1127 -44.80 12.09 -27.75
C ALA A 1127 -43.52 11.33 -28.13
N ALA A 1128 -43.55 10.00 -27.95
CA ALA A 1128 -42.43 9.12 -28.29
C ALA A 1128 -42.04 9.22 -29.77
N SER A 1129 -40.74 9.30 -30.04
CA SER A 1129 -40.18 9.26 -31.39
C SER A 1129 -39.75 7.84 -31.76
N ALA A 1130 -40.11 7.39 -32.97
CA ALA A 1130 -40.06 5.98 -33.32
C ALA A 1130 -38.70 5.53 -33.90
N GLY A 1131 -38.00 4.64 -33.18
CA GLY A 1131 -36.93 3.80 -33.73
C GLY A 1131 -35.57 3.94 -33.03
N GLY A 1132 -35.40 3.21 -31.93
CA GLY A 1132 -34.16 3.05 -31.15
C GLY A 1132 -34.42 2.08 -30.00
N SER A 1133 -33.36 1.62 -29.31
CA SER A 1133 -33.52 0.90 -28.04
C SER A 1133 -34.18 1.80 -26.99
N ALA A 1134 -34.88 1.21 -26.03
CA ALA A 1134 -35.38 1.93 -24.87
C ALA A 1134 -34.21 2.63 -24.16
N ARG A 1135 -34.45 3.86 -23.69
CA ARG A 1135 -33.46 4.66 -22.97
C ARG A 1135 -33.86 4.71 -21.51
N SER A 1136 -32.92 4.37 -20.64
CA SER A 1136 -33.01 4.68 -19.23
C SER A 1136 -32.82 6.19 -19.03
N TYR A 1137 -33.58 6.76 -18.11
CA TYR A 1137 -33.50 8.15 -17.69
C TYR A 1137 -33.20 8.16 -16.19
N VAL A 1138 -32.15 8.86 -15.78
CA VAL A 1138 -31.89 9.11 -14.35
C VAL A 1138 -33.02 9.98 -13.76
N THR A 1139 -33.47 9.65 -12.56
CA THR A 1139 -34.45 10.42 -11.78
C THR A 1139 -33.77 11.12 -10.61
N ASN A 1140 -33.22 10.34 -9.67
CA ASN A 1140 -32.66 10.80 -8.40
C ASN A 1140 -31.32 10.10 -8.08
N VAL A 1141 -30.53 10.67 -7.16
CA VAL A 1141 -29.33 10.02 -6.61
C VAL A 1141 -29.64 9.19 -5.37
N CYS A 1142 -28.91 8.09 -5.17
CA CYS A 1142 -29.11 7.16 -4.05
C CYS A 1142 -28.43 7.68 -2.77
N VAL A 1143 -28.99 8.74 -2.18
CA VAL A 1143 -28.51 9.39 -0.94
C VAL A 1143 -29.70 9.63 0.00
N LYS A 1144 -29.63 9.11 1.22
CA LYS A 1144 -30.70 9.14 2.22
C LYS A 1144 -30.22 9.71 3.55
N ALA A 1145 -31.12 10.34 4.30
CA ALA A 1145 -30.90 10.81 5.67
C ALA A 1145 -31.81 10.08 6.67
N LEU A 1146 -31.25 9.51 7.73
CA LEU A 1146 -31.97 8.80 8.79
C LEU A 1146 -32.14 9.74 10.00
N THR A 1147 -33.36 9.88 10.53
CA THR A 1147 -33.65 10.84 11.61
C THR A 1147 -34.47 10.27 12.75
N MET A 1148 -34.17 10.73 13.96
CA MET A 1148 -34.87 10.40 15.20
C MET A 1148 -35.59 11.62 15.79
N PRO A 1149 -36.86 11.49 16.24
CA PRO A 1149 -37.64 12.62 16.75
C PRO A 1149 -37.04 13.20 18.04
N ARG A 1150 -36.94 14.53 18.12
CA ARG A 1150 -36.26 15.22 19.22
C ARG A 1150 -37.25 15.59 20.31
N ASP A 1151 -36.95 15.16 21.53
CA ASP A 1151 -37.92 15.15 22.63
C ASP A 1151 -38.39 16.57 23.03
N ALA A 1152 -39.70 16.73 23.22
CA ALA A 1152 -40.39 18.02 23.18
C ALA A 1152 -40.30 18.84 24.49
N GLY A 1153 -39.11 18.96 25.09
CA GLY A 1153 -38.89 19.82 26.27
C GLY A 1153 -37.50 19.77 26.92
N GLY A 1154 -36.52 20.49 26.38
CA GLY A 1154 -35.11 20.49 26.85
C GLY A 1154 -34.45 21.86 27.10
N GLY A 1155 -35.21 22.89 27.50
CA GLY A 1155 -34.69 24.27 27.61
C GLY A 1155 -33.85 24.60 28.87
N ALA A 1156 -32.53 24.43 28.78
CA ALA A 1156 -31.48 25.09 29.57
C ALA A 1156 -31.45 24.95 31.13
N GLY A 1157 -30.68 23.96 31.61
CA GLY A 1157 -29.67 24.14 32.67
C GLY A 1157 -30.02 23.84 34.14
N GLY A 1158 -29.11 23.14 34.83
CA GLY A 1158 -29.05 23.05 36.31
C GLY A 1158 -28.45 21.75 36.85
N ASN A 1159 -27.42 21.84 37.70
CA ASN A 1159 -26.82 20.70 38.40
C ASN A 1159 -27.78 20.10 39.46
N GLY A 1160 -27.63 18.79 39.73
CA GLY A 1160 -27.86 18.26 41.09
C GLY A 1160 -28.52 16.88 41.18
N ASP A 1161 -27.78 15.94 41.76
CA ASP A 1161 -28.16 14.62 42.27
C ASP A 1161 -29.57 14.51 42.87
N ASP A 1162 -30.35 13.47 42.52
CA ASP A 1162 -30.57 12.33 43.45
C ASP A 1162 -31.37 11.16 42.82
N ALA A 1163 -30.99 9.94 43.20
CA ALA A 1163 -31.31 8.64 42.59
C ALA A 1163 -32.77 8.13 42.64
N ALA A 1164 -33.10 7.18 41.75
CA ALA A 1164 -33.99 6.05 42.03
C ALA A 1164 -33.60 4.78 41.22
N GLN A 1165 -33.63 3.60 41.84
CA GLN A 1165 -33.10 2.34 41.28
C GLN A 1165 -34.20 1.44 40.67
N SER A 1166 -33.87 0.66 39.62
CA SER A 1166 -34.21 -0.78 39.56
C SER A 1166 -33.50 -1.54 38.43
N ASP A 1167 -32.67 -2.50 38.84
CA ASP A 1167 -32.09 -3.67 38.16
C ASP A 1167 -32.55 -4.02 36.71
N GLY A 1168 -31.64 -3.77 35.74
CA GLY A 1168 -30.94 -4.81 34.98
C GLY A 1168 -31.69 -5.80 34.06
N GLN A 1169 -31.55 -5.60 32.75
CA GLN A 1169 -31.22 -6.66 31.78
C GLN A 1169 -30.46 -6.04 30.58
N SER A 1170 -29.65 -6.84 29.88
CA SER A 1170 -28.68 -6.39 28.87
C SER A 1170 -29.28 -6.17 27.48
N ALA A 1171 -28.58 -5.36 26.68
CA ALA A 1171 -28.70 -5.29 25.22
C ALA A 1171 -27.28 -5.31 24.64
N LEU A 1172 -27.07 -6.03 23.53
CA LEU A 1172 -25.82 -5.97 22.78
C LEU A 1172 -25.85 -4.74 21.84
N VAL A 1173 -24.68 -4.32 21.37
CA VAL A 1173 -24.51 -3.30 20.33
C VAL A 1173 -24.02 -4.00 19.07
N ARG A 1174 -24.54 -3.60 17.91
CA ARG A 1174 -24.21 -4.18 16.60
C ARG A 1174 -22.95 -3.54 16.03
N THR A 1175 -22.31 -4.22 15.08
CA THR A 1175 -21.28 -3.61 14.22
C THR A 1175 -21.91 -2.63 13.21
N GLY A 1176 -21.10 -1.72 12.67
CA GLY A 1176 -21.48 -0.86 11.54
C GLY A 1176 -21.93 0.57 11.89
N ASP A 1177 -21.05 1.37 12.50
CA ASP A 1177 -21.06 2.84 12.44
C ASP A 1177 -19.62 3.32 12.81
N VAL A 1178 -18.83 3.76 11.82
CA VAL A 1178 -17.44 4.24 12.03
C VAL A 1178 -17.27 5.64 11.44
N ALA A 1179 -17.36 6.67 12.28
CA ALA A 1179 -16.78 8.00 12.05
C ALA A 1179 -16.81 8.91 13.32
N ALA A 1180 -15.62 9.20 13.87
CA ALA A 1180 -15.17 10.44 14.55
C ALA A 1180 -16.13 11.12 15.58
N LEU A 1181 -16.04 12.39 16.03
CA LEU A 1181 -15.04 13.50 16.05
C LEU A 1181 -14.98 14.04 17.52
N ALA A 1182 -14.02 14.85 17.99
CA ALA A 1182 -12.70 15.28 17.51
C ALA A 1182 -11.84 15.76 18.72
N VAL A 1183 -10.53 15.95 18.49
CA VAL A 1183 -9.59 16.71 19.36
C VAL A 1183 -9.22 16.05 20.72
N VAL A 1184 -8.19 15.19 20.69
CA VAL A 1184 -6.86 15.38 21.34
C VAL A 1184 -6.84 15.77 22.85
N PRO A 1185 -6.05 15.09 23.73
CA PRO A 1185 -5.31 13.81 23.60
C PRO A 1185 -5.35 12.90 24.88
N LEU A 1186 -4.42 11.93 24.94
CA LEU A 1186 -3.95 11.07 26.07
C LEU A 1186 -4.68 9.75 26.38
N ALA A 1187 -3.83 8.73 26.67
CA ALA A 1187 -4.00 7.60 27.59
C ALA A 1187 -5.06 6.51 27.24
N LEU A 1188 -4.76 5.21 27.12
CA LEU A 1188 -3.50 4.44 27.28
C LEU A 1188 -2.96 4.44 28.77
N ALA A 1189 -3.23 3.47 29.67
CA ALA A 1189 -2.64 2.11 29.79
C ALA A 1189 -3.30 1.11 30.79
N ALA A 1190 -3.16 -0.21 30.52
CA ALA A 1190 -3.81 -1.43 31.06
C ALA A 1190 -4.15 -1.54 32.58
N ALA A 1191 -4.97 -2.47 33.10
CA ALA A 1191 -5.11 -3.91 32.78
C ALA A 1191 -6.30 -4.61 33.51
N LEU A 1192 -6.67 -5.85 33.14
CA LEU A 1192 -6.24 -7.05 33.92
C LEU A 1192 -6.65 -8.44 33.40
N ALA A 1193 -5.74 -9.05 32.65
CA ALA A 1193 -5.64 -10.47 32.30
C ALA A 1193 -6.03 -11.56 33.36
N GLY A 1194 -6.76 -12.58 32.89
CA GLY A 1194 -6.29 -13.99 32.88
C GLY A 1194 -6.66 -14.96 34.03
N VAL A 1195 -6.37 -16.27 33.81
CA VAL A 1195 -5.46 -17.10 34.65
C VAL A 1195 -5.47 -18.62 34.32
N ALA A 1196 -4.26 -19.19 34.19
CA ALA A 1196 -3.84 -20.61 34.37
C ALA A 1196 -4.17 -21.69 33.31
N GLY A 1197 -3.12 -22.41 32.89
CA GLY A 1197 -3.21 -23.68 32.14
C GLY A 1197 -2.43 -24.86 32.76
N CYS A 1198 -1.99 -25.78 31.88
CA CYS A 1198 -0.89 -26.75 32.05
C CYS A 1198 -1.12 -28.17 32.65
N VAL A 1199 -0.34 -29.13 32.12
CA VAL A 1199 0.07 -30.47 32.64
C VAL A 1199 -0.74 -31.77 32.31
N ALA A 1200 -0.46 -32.32 31.10
CA ALA A 1200 0.06 -33.70 30.80
C ALA A 1200 -0.65 -35.03 31.22
N VAL A 1201 -0.38 -36.13 30.46
CA VAL A 1201 0.27 -37.40 30.94
C VAL A 1201 0.39 -38.55 29.88
N CYS A 1202 1.60 -38.66 29.30
CA CYS A 1202 2.46 -39.87 29.17
C CYS A 1202 2.31 -41.05 28.15
N PHE A 1203 3.44 -41.27 27.41
CA PHE A 1203 4.18 -42.55 27.15
C PHE A 1203 3.55 -43.63 26.24
N SER A 1204 4.28 -44.46 25.45
CA SER A 1204 5.71 -44.60 25.04
C SER A 1204 5.77 -45.60 23.86
N CYS A 1205 6.81 -45.78 23.03
CA CYS A 1205 8.20 -46.22 23.31
C CYS A 1205 8.93 -46.44 21.96
N GLY A 1206 10.24 -46.21 21.75
CA GLY A 1206 11.27 -45.68 22.66
C GLY A 1206 12.68 -45.63 22.01
N LYS A 1207 13.61 -44.91 22.63
CA LYS A 1207 14.98 -44.64 22.14
C LYS A 1207 15.90 -45.87 22.18
N ALA A 1208 16.66 -46.15 21.10
CA ALA A 1208 17.89 -46.97 21.19
C ALA A 1208 18.92 -46.79 20.03
N ARG A 1209 20.00 -46.06 20.35
CA ARG A 1209 21.40 -46.23 19.85
C ARG A 1209 21.79 -45.81 18.41
N HIS A 1210 22.50 -44.68 18.37
CA HIS A 1210 23.93 -44.56 18.02
C HIS A 1210 24.52 -45.30 16.79
N GLN A 1211 25.33 -44.52 16.05
CA GLN A 1211 26.49 -44.95 15.24
C GLN A 1211 26.20 -45.79 13.98
N ALA A 1212 26.69 -45.45 12.79
CA ALA A 1212 27.56 -44.33 12.41
C ALA A 1212 27.69 -44.20 10.88
N ARG A 1213 28.25 -43.06 10.44
CA ARG A 1213 29.02 -42.88 9.18
C ARG A 1213 28.33 -43.20 7.86
N ARG A 1214 28.23 -42.15 7.03
CA ARG A 1214 28.54 -42.13 5.60
C ARG A 1214 27.99 -43.29 4.76
N LYS A 1215 27.00 -42.96 3.93
CA LYS A 1215 27.25 -43.12 2.50
C LYS A 1215 26.53 -42.09 1.66
#